data_AF-A0A7U7G9S0-F1
#
_entry.id   AF-A0A7U7G9S0-F1
#
_cell.length_a   1.000
_cell.length_b   1.000
_cell.length_c   1.000
_cell.angle_alpha   90.00
_cell.angle_beta   90.00
_cell.angle_gamma   90.00
#
_symmetry.space_group_name_H-M   'P 1'
#
loop_
_entity.id
_entity.type
_entity.pdbx_description
1 polymer ?
#
loop_
_entity_poly.entity_id
_entity_poly.type
_entity_poly.pdbx_seq_one_letter_code
_entity_poly.pdbx_strand_id
1 'polypeptide(L)'
;MTSANFAILPIGRDMAHRLLLMLLLAFGLIALPAFAGTTHVSEANLVLPNLNDVSLAQFLGGISGSTLLSYGLIVCIGGLVFGAVIYGQIRRLPVHRSMAEVSELIYETCKTYMITQGKFLLILEAFIAMIIVAYFGGVQQLNLSEVLLILAFSMVGIAGSFGVAWFGIRINTLANSRTAFASLEGKAFSIYAIPMKSGISIGMLLISTELLIMLSILLFVSPALAGKCFIGFAIGESLGAAALRIAGGIFTKIADIGSDLMKIVFGIKEDDARNPGVIADCTGDNAGDSVGPTADGFETYGVTGVALISFIMLAVPEAAVQVQLLVWIFVMRVMMIVASGISYLGNEVMAQRLYGDQARFNFEAPLTSLVWITSVVSLLLTFIVSYLLIGNIAIAGKVYANLWWQLSLIITFGTLAGAIIPEVVKVFTSTSSAHVREVVTASREGGASLNILAGLTAGNFSAFWMGVVIVSLMSGAYIVSQYDLAAVINPDPTKAIIMAAVFSFGLVAFGFLGMGPVTIAVDSYGPVTDNAQSVYELSTIEQIPGIEAEIQRDFGFNPDFDVAKDLLEENDGAGNTFKATAKPVLIGTAVVGAATMVFSIVMLLTSGLTENLDKLSLLHPPFLLGLISGGATIFWFSGASTQAVSTGAYRAVEFIKANIKLDGVTKASARDSKKVVEICTVYAQKGTFNIFLAVFFGTLACAFIEPFFFIGYLISLAIIGLYQAVFMANAGGAWDNAKKIVETELRAKGTDLHAAAVVGDTVGDPFKDTCSVAMNPIIKFTTLFGLLAVEMAVGLKTQGHQTMALTMAALFLVINLVFVYRSFYGMRITVAVPEEEIEASQEDDVTEGNAATQSA
;
A
#
# COMPACT_ATOMS: atom_id res chain seq x y z
N MET A 1 43.02 -54.35 -17.17
CA MET A 1 43.45 -52.97 -16.82
C MET A 1 42.50 -52.02 -17.53
N THR A 2 41.26 -51.90 -17.05
CA THR A 2 40.75 -50.89 -16.10
C THR A 2 40.64 -49.49 -16.71
N SER A 3 39.55 -49.26 -17.46
CA SER A 3 38.89 -47.96 -17.59
C SER A 3 37.79 -47.90 -16.54
N ALA A 4 37.97 -47.04 -15.53
CA ALA A 4 37.00 -46.85 -14.45
C ALA A 4 35.93 -45.83 -14.87
N ASN A 5 34.69 -46.28 -14.91
CA ASN A 5 33.50 -45.45 -14.95
C ASN A 5 33.39 -44.66 -13.64
N PHE A 6 33.31 -43.33 -13.74
CA PHE A 6 32.80 -42.49 -12.65
C PHE A 6 31.32 -42.22 -12.91
N ALA A 7 30.47 -42.88 -12.14
CA ALA A 7 29.07 -42.53 -11.99
C ALA A 7 28.96 -41.15 -11.32
N ILE A 8 28.20 -40.25 -11.95
CA ILE A 8 27.86 -38.94 -11.40
C ILE A 8 26.74 -39.15 -10.37
N LEU A 9 27.10 -39.11 -9.08
CA LEU A 9 26.16 -39.04 -7.95
C LEU A 9 25.48 -37.65 -7.92
N PRO A 10 24.29 -37.50 -7.32
CA PRO A 10 23.51 -36.26 -7.36
C PRO A 10 24.12 -35.20 -6.43
N ILE A 11 24.92 -34.30 -7.01
CA ILE A 11 25.48 -33.11 -6.37
C ILE A 11 24.48 -31.96 -6.52
N GLY A 12 23.46 -31.87 -5.65
CA GLY A 12 22.40 -30.87 -5.81
C GLY A 12 22.11 -29.96 -4.61
N ARG A 13 22.30 -30.44 -3.38
CA ARG A 13 21.78 -29.75 -2.18
C ARG A 13 22.87 -29.14 -1.31
N ASP A 14 24.02 -29.80 -1.26
CA ASP A 14 25.11 -29.47 -0.34
C ASP A 14 26.01 -28.32 -0.86
N MET A 15 26.16 -28.19 -2.19
CA MET A 15 26.95 -27.11 -2.79
C MET A 15 26.24 -25.76 -2.71
N ALA A 16 24.92 -25.70 -2.91
CA ALA A 16 24.14 -24.48 -2.75
C ALA A 16 24.10 -24.01 -1.28
N HIS A 17 24.00 -24.94 -0.32
CA HIS A 17 24.13 -24.62 1.10
C HIS A 17 25.53 -24.10 1.45
N ARG A 18 26.58 -24.74 0.94
CA ARG A 18 27.97 -24.29 1.16
C ARG A 18 28.26 -22.96 0.46
N LEU A 19 27.71 -22.71 -0.72
CA LEU A 19 27.86 -21.44 -1.44
C LEU A 19 27.14 -20.30 -0.72
N LEU A 20 25.93 -20.56 -0.21
CA LEU A 20 25.18 -19.62 0.64
C LEU A 20 25.94 -19.35 1.95
N LEU A 21 26.50 -20.39 2.59
CA LEU A 21 27.37 -20.26 3.78
C LEU A 21 28.68 -19.51 3.50
N MET A 22 29.27 -19.69 2.32
CA MET A 22 30.47 -18.96 1.91
C MET A 22 30.16 -17.50 1.58
N LEU A 23 29.00 -17.20 0.98
CA LEU A 23 28.50 -15.82 0.79
C LEU A 23 28.16 -15.16 2.14
N LEU A 24 27.58 -15.92 3.08
CA LEU A 24 27.33 -15.52 4.48
C LEU A 24 28.64 -15.14 5.20
N LEU A 25 29.72 -15.88 4.97
CA LEU A 25 31.05 -15.58 5.52
C LEU A 25 31.75 -14.42 4.79
N ALA A 26 31.58 -14.30 3.47
CA ALA A 26 32.21 -13.25 2.68
C ALA A 26 31.62 -11.86 2.96
N PHE A 27 30.31 -11.75 3.21
CA PHE A 27 29.66 -10.47 3.54
C PHE A 27 29.96 -10.01 4.97
N GLY A 28 30.25 -10.94 5.90
CA GLY A 28 30.61 -10.62 7.29
C GLY A 28 32.04 -10.11 7.49
N LEU A 29 32.93 -10.24 6.50
CA LEU A 29 34.36 -9.93 6.64
C LEU A 29 34.83 -8.60 6.01
N ILE A 30 33.94 -7.84 5.34
CA ILE A 30 34.32 -6.60 4.61
C ILE A 30 33.71 -5.34 5.24
N ALA A 31 33.77 -5.20 6.56
CA ALA A 31 33.35 -3.97 7.23
C ALA A 31 34.38 -3.52 8.28
N LEU A 32 35.50 -2.97 7.81
CA LEU A 32 36.28 -2.00 8.59
C LEU A 32 36.48 -0.76 7.71
N PRO A 33 35.96 0.39 8.15
CA PRO A 33 36.90 1.46 8.42
C PRO A 33 36.65 2.16 9.76
N ALA A 34 37.75 2.64 10.33
CA ALA A 34 37.81 3.48 11.52
C ALA A 34 37.32 4.89 11.21
N PHE A 35 36.44 5.47 12.04
CA PHE A 35 36.22 6.93 12.09
C PHE A 35 35.82 7.42 13.49
N ALA A 36 36.28 8.63 13.77
CA ALA A 36 36.21 9.36 15.02
C ALA A 36 34.79 9.84 15.36
N GLY A 37 34.50 9.93 16.66
CA GLY A 37 33.21 10.39 17.18
C GLY A 37 33.00 11.89 16.98
N THR A 38 31.80 12.23 16.54
CA THR A 38 31.25 13.57 16.58
C THR A 38 29.99 13.57 17.45
N THR A 39 29.69 14.73 18.04
CA THR A 39 28.53 14.97 18.90
C THR A 39 27.22 14.79 18.13
N HIS A 40 26.31 14.00 18.69
CA HIS A 40 25.10 13.53 18.03
C HIS A 40 23.95 14.53 18.07
N VAL A 41 23.44 14.88 16.89
CA VAL A 41 22.05 15.32 16.70
C VAL A 41 21.22 14.07 16.41
N SER A 42 20.00 13.98 16.96
CA SER A 42 19.05 12.89 16.70
C SER A 42 17.67 13.49 16.46
N GLU A 43 16.91 12.89 15.55
CA GLU A 43 15.53 13.31 15.25
C GLU A 43 14.61 13.15 16.47
N ALA A 44 14.89 12.15 17.31
CA ALA A 44 14.25 11.99 18.62
C ALA A 44 14.51 13.18 19.57
N ASN A 45 15.58 13.95 19.35
CA ASN A 45 15.93 15.10 20.20
C ASN A 45 15.42 16.44 19.66
N LEU A 46 14.60 16.42 18.61
CA LEU A 46 13.91 17.61 18.11
C LEU A 46 12.92 18.14 19.16
N VAL A 47 13.11 19.39 19.55
CA VAL A 47 12.21 20.12 20.46
C VAL A 47 11.34 21.04 19.62
N LEU A 48 10.02 20.79 19.61
CA LEU A 48 9.10 21.62 18.84
C LEU A 48 8.99 23.03 19.45
N PRO A 49 8.81 24.08 18.62
CA PRO A 49 8.61 25.44 19.13
C PRO A 49 7.24 25.59 19.79
N ASN A 50 7.12 26.56 20.70
CA ASN A 50 5.86 26.82 21.40
C ASN A 50 4.83 27.50 20.49
N LEU A 51 3.85 26.74 20.02
CA LEU A 51 2.78 27.23 19.13
C LEU A 51 1.80 28.21 19.80
N ASN A 52 1.83 28.34 21.13
CA ASN A 52 1.03 29.33 21.86
C ASN A 52 1.69 30.71 21.88
N ASP A 53 2.98 30.80 21.57
CA ASP A 53 3.73 32.04 21.70
C ASP A 53 3.42 32.99 20.53
N VAL A 54 2.52 33.94 20.80
CA VAL A 54 2.12 34.99 19.86
C VAL A 54 3.25 35.98 19.53
N SER A 55 4.38 35.93 20.24
CA SER A 55 5.57 36.70 19.86
C SER A 55 6.37 36.02 18.74
N LEU A 56 6.27 34.69 18.62
CA LEU A 56 6.90 33.93 17.54
C LEU A 56 6.11 34.04 16.23
N ALA A 57 4.79 33.83 16.29
CA ALA A 57 3.92 33.94 15.12
C ALA A 57 2.47 34.25 15.51
N GLN A 58 1.80 35.05 14.68
CA GLN A 58 0.37 35.34 14.78
C GLN A 58 -0.30 35.10 13.44
N PHE A 59 -1.52 34.59 13.48
CA PHE A 59 -2.32 34.27 12.30
C PHE A 59 -3.64 35.03 12.34
N LEU A 60 -4.18 35.38 11.17
CA LEU A 60 -5.54 35.92 11.00
C LEU A 60 -5.91 37.06 11.98
N GLY A 61 -5.00 38.00 12.23
CA GLY A 61 -5.29 39.18 13.06
C GLY A 61 -5.08 38.97 14.57
N GLY A 62 -4.20 38.05 14.99
CA GLY A 62 -3.73 37.94 16.38
C GLY A 62 -3.94 36.58 17.04
N ILE A 63 -4.37 35.57 16.28
CA ILE A 63 -4.64 34.22 16.79
C ILE A 63 -3.31 33.44 16.88
N SER A 64 -3.09 32.73 17.99
CA SER A 64 -1.94 31.83 18.15
C SER A 64 -2.05 30.61 17.25
N GLY A 65 -0.93 29.99 16.89
CA GLY A 65 -0.91 28.75 16.11
C GLY A 65 -1.73 27.64 16.76
N SER A 66 -1.56 27.45 18.07
CA SER A 66 -2.32 26.45 18.85
C SER A 66 -3.83 26.62 18.78
N THR A 67 -4.33 27.86 18.85
CA THR A 67 -5.76 28.17 18.81
C THR A 67 -6.32 27.85 17.42
N LEU A 68 -5.59 28.25 16.37
CA LEU A 68 -5.98 27.97 14.99
C LEU A 68 -6.02 26.45 14.72
N LEU A 69 -5.00 25.71 15.17
CA LEU A 69 -4.95 24.26 15.05
C LEU A 69 -6.01 23.54 15.89
N SER A 70 -6.43 24.13 17.01
CA SER A 70 -7.56 23.62 17.81
C SER A 70 -8.89 23.70 17.06
N TYR A 71 -9.09 24.72 16.19
CA TYR A 71 -10.23 24.71 15.26
C TYR A 71 -10.12 23.58 14.24
N GLY A 72 -8.90 23.21 13.85
CA GLY A 72 -8.64 22.03 13.03
C GLY A 72 -9.15 20.73 13.64
N LEU A 73 -9.08 20.56 14.97
CA LEU A 73 -9.67 19.41 15.66
C LEU A 73 -11.20 19.34 15.47
N ILE A 74 -11.88 20.48 15.42
CA ILE A 74 -13.33 20.53 15.17
C ILE A 74 -13.65 20.03 13.76
N VAL A 75 -12.84 20.41 12.76
CA VAL A 75 -12.99 19.92 11.38
C VAL A 75 -12.74 18.42 11.30
N CYS A 76 -11.72 17.90 12.00
CA CYS A 76 -11.48 16.45 12.08
C CYS A 76 -12.68 15.73 12.70
N ILE A 77 -13.22 16.22 13.82
CA ILE A 77 -14.45 15.67 14.41
C ILE A 77 -15.62 15.74 13.40
N GLY A 78 -15.74 16.83 12.65
CA GLY A 78 -16.72 16.96 11.56
C GLY A 78 -16.58 15.87 10.49
N GLY A 79 -15.36 15.55 10.07
CA GLY A 79 -15.09 14.46 9.12
C GLY A 79 -15.38 13.07 9.69
N LEU A 80 -15.11 12.83 10.98
CA LEU A 80 -15.52 11.59 11.67
C LEU A 80 -17.05 11.47 11.72
N VAL A 81 -17.74 12.55 12.08
CA VAL A 81 -19.21 12.61 12.10
C VAL A 81 -19.78 12.40 10.71
N PHE A 82 -19.18 13.00 9.67
CA PHE A 82 -19.56 12.77 8.28
C PHE A 82 -19.50 11.29 7.91
N GLY A 83 -18.40 10.60 8.23
CA GLY A 83 -18.27 9.16 8.01
C GLY A 83 -19.33 8.35 8.77
N ALA A 84 -19.57 8.67 10.04
CA ALA A 84 -20.59 7.99 10.84
C ALA A 84 -22.03 8.23 10.34
N VAL A 85 -22.32 9.43 9.84
CA VAL A 85 -23.62 9.77 9.23
C VAL A 85 -23.82 8.97 7.94
N ILE A 86 -22.82 8.92 7.06
CA ILE A 86 -22.90 8.13 5.83
C ILE A 86 -23.05 6.64 6.14
N TYR A 87 -22.30 6.12 7.10
CA TYR A 87 -22.47 4.75 7.59
C TYR A 87 -23.92 4.47 7.99
N GLY A 88 -24.53 5.39 8.76
CA GLY A 88 -25.93 5.31 9.16
C GLY A 88 -26.91 5.38 7.97
N GLN A 89 -26.60 6.18 6.95
CA GLN A 89 -27.40 6.28 5.74
C GLN A 89 -27.34 5.00 4.90
N ILE A 90 -26.14 4.45 4.65
CA ILE A 90 -25.95 3.18 3.93
C ILE A 90 -26.68 2.09 4.68
N ARG A 91 -26.48 1.95 6.00
CA ARG A 91 -27.14 0.91 6.80
C ARG A 91 -28.67 0.89 6.64
N ARG A 92 -29.30 2.05 6.46
CA ARG A 92 -30.75 2.22 6.31
C ARG A 92 -31.28 2.01 4.88
N LEU A 93 -30.40 1.91 3.87
CA LEU A 93 -30.84 1.58 2.51
C LEU A 93 -31.52 0.20 2.48
N PRO A 94 -32.56 0.05 1.64
CA PRO A 94 -33.27 -1.23 1.50
C PRO A 94 -32.34 -2.30 0.95
N VAL A 95 -32.54 -3.54 1.40
CA VAL A 95 -31.82 -4.73 0.92
C VAL A 95 -32.69 -5.95 1.16
N HIS A 96 -32.75 -6.85 0.19
CA HIS A 96 -33.44 -8.12 0.36
C HIS A 96 -32.69 -9.05 1.34
N ARG A 97 -33.43 -9.84 2.12
CA ARG A 97 -32.88 -10.74 3.15
C ARG A 97 -31.79 -11.68 2.63
N SER A 98 -31.95 -12.23 1.42
CA SER A 98 -30.95 -13.16 0.85
C SER A 98 -29.59 -12.51 0.61
N MET A 99 -29.56 -11.27 0.12
CA MET A 99 -28.32 -10.51 -0.08
C MET A 99 -27.73 -10.02 1.24
N ALA A 100 -28.59 -9.61 2.18
CA ALA A 100 -28.17 -9.21 3.52
C ALA A 100 -27.47 -10.35 4.27
N GLU A 101 -28.02 -11.57 4.21
CA GLU A 101 -27.43 -12.77 4.82
C GLU A 101 -26.03 -13.08 4.27
N VAL A 102 -25.81 -12.95 2.95
CA VAL A 102 -24.48 -13.12 2.34
C VAL A 102 -23.51 -12.07 2.85
N SER A 103 -23.90 -10.79 2.84
CA SER A 103 -23.01 -9.73 3.34
C SER A 103 -22.64 -9.86 4.82
N GLU A 104 -23.56 -10.35 5.66
CA GLU A 104 -23.27 -10.59 7.07
C GLU A 104 -22.36 -11.82 7.25
N LEU A 105 -22.50 -12.84 6.40
CA LEU A 105 -21.57 -13.98 6.36
C LEU A 105 -20.15 -13.52 6.01
N ILE A 106 -20.00 -12.68 4.97
CA ILE A 106 -18.71 -12.07 4.58
C ILE A 106 -18.16 -11.21 5.73
N TYR A 107 -18.99 -10.41 6.40
CA TYR A 107 -18.54 -9.62 7.54
C TYR A 107 -18.06 -10.49 8.72
N GLU A 108 -18.75 -11.59 9.03
CA GLU A 108 -18.35 -12.49 10.11
C GLU A 108 -17.02 -13.21 9.83
N THR A 109 -16.74 -13.57 8.57
CA THR A 109 -15.44 -14.11 8.17
C THR A 109 -14.34 -13.03 8.24
N CYS A 110 -14.59 -11.82 7.75
CA CYS A 110 -13.68 -10.67 7.89
C CYS A 110 -13.38 -10.35 9.36
N LYS A 111 -14.38 -10.38 10.26
CA LYS A 111 -14.19 -10.18 11.70
C LYS A 111 -13.21 -11.20 12.28
N THR A 112 -13.36 -12.46 11.92
CA THR A 112 -12.49 -13.56 12.37
C THR A 112 -11.06 -13.35 11.87
N TYR A 113 -10.90 -12.97 10.60
CA TYR A 113 -9.62 -12.59 10.02
C TYR A 113 -8.97 -11.42 10.78
N MET A 114 -9.71 -10.32 10.99
CA MET A 114 -9.17 -9.13 11.65
C MET A 114 -8.76 -9.37 13.10
N ILE A 115 -9.50 -10.17 13.88
CA ILE A 115 -9.08 -10.57 15.24
C ILE A 115 -7.75 -11.33 15.20
N THR A 116 -7.61 -12.20 14.20
CA THR A 116 -6.40 -13.02 14.00
C THR A 116 -5.21 -12.15 13.58
N GLN A 117 -5.43 -11.15 12.72
CA GLN A 117 -4.43 -10.15 12.37
C GLN A 117 -4.06 -9.25 13.56
N GLY A 118 -5.03 -8.80 14.36
CA GLY A 118 -4.75 -7.98 15.55
C GLY A 118 -3.81 -8.67 16.54
N LYS A 119 -4.01 -9.96 16.80
CA LYS A 119 -3.08 -10.77 17.62
C LYS A 119 -1.70 -10.85 16.98
N PHE A 120 -1.64 -11.00 15.66
CA PHE A 120 -0.39 -11.07 14.91
C PHE A 120 0.38 -9.74 14.96
N LEU A 121 -0.30 -8.61 14.82
CA LEU A 121 0.28 -7.26 14.95
C LEU A 121 0.93 -7.06 16.32
N LEU A 122 0.31 -7.53 17.41
CA LEU A 122 0.90 -7.45 18.75
C LEU A 122 2.20 -8.26 18.88
N ILE A 123 2.29 -9.39 18.18
CA ILE A 123 3.53 -10.19 18.14
C ILE A 123 4.63 -9.41 17.41
N LEU A 124 4.30 -8.78 16.28
CA LEU A 124 5.27 -7.96 15.54
C LEU A 124 5.68 -6.71 16.32
N GLU A 125 4.73 -6.08 17.02
CA GLU A 125 5.00 -4.93 17.88
C GLU A 125 5.94 -5.28 19.02
N ALA A 126 5.91 -6.51 19.54
CA ALA A 126 6.90 -6.93 20.54
C ALA A 126 8.34 -6.81 20.01
N PHE A 127 8.59 -7.08 18.72
CA PHE A 127 9.92 -6.89 18.11
C PHE A 127 10.30 -5.42 18.00
N ILE A 128 9.36 -4.57 17.58
CA ILE A 128 9.58 -3.13 17.46
C ILE A 128 9.78 -2.50 18.84
N ALA A 129 8.95 -2.86 19.81
CA ALA A 129 9.02 -2.41 21.19
C ALA A 129 10.39 -2.73 21.83
N MET A 130 10.98 -3.89 21.54
CA MET A 130 12.34 -4.21 22.00
C MET A 130 13.37 -3.19 21.49
N ILE A 131 13.25 -2.76 20.23
CA ILE A 131 14.16 -1.76 19.63
C ILE A 131 13.88 -0.36 20.18
N ILE A 132 12.61 0.03 20.32
CA ILE A 132 12.22 1.31 20.94
C ILE A 132 12.76 1.39 22.37
N VAL A 133 12.61 0.35 23.18
CA VAL A 133 13.14 0.30 24.56
C VAL A 133 14.67 0.34 24.56
N ALA A 134 15.32 -0.44 23.70
CA ALA A 134 16.79 -0.46 23.61
C ALA A 134 17.35 0.92 23.22
N TYR A 135 16.71 1.60 22.27
CA TYR A 135 17.13 2.92 21.83
C TYR A 135 16.79 4.02 22.84
N PHE A 136 15.52 4.22 23.17
CA PHE A 136 15.09 5.34 24.01
C PHE A 136 15.45 5.14 25.48
N GLY A 137 15.36 3.92 26.01
CA GLY A 137 15.72 3.60 27.39
C GLY A 137 17.21 3.32 27.57
N GLY A 138 17.85 2.63 26.62
CA GLY A 138 19.27 2.25 26.71
C GLY A 138 20.21 3.33 26.20
N VAL A 139 20.07 3.72 24.93
CA VAL A 139 20.99 4.66 24.27
C VAL A 139 20.72 6.11 24.68
N GLN A 140 19.47 6.56 24.62
CA GLN A 140 19.05 7.93 24.98
C GLN A 140 18.81 8.11 26.49
N GLN A 141 18.80 7.02 27.27
CA GLN A 141 18.67 7.05 28.75
C GLN A 141 17.43 7.81 29.25
N LEU A 142 16.32 7.76 28.50
CA LEU A 142 15.05 8.36 28.92
C LEU A 142 14.44 7.62 30.12
N ASN A 143 13.61 8.34 30.88
CA ASN A 143 12.90 7.74 32.00
C ASN A 143 11.87 6.72 31.51
N LEU A 144 11.58 5.74 32.35
CA LEU A 144 10.62 4.68 32.03
C LEU A 144 9.25 5.25 31.59
N SER A 145 8.76 6.31 32.22
CA SER A 145 7.50 6.96 31.85
C SER A 145 7.50 7.54 30.44
N GLU A 146 8.63 8.08 29.99
CA GLU A 146 8.78 8.68 28.66
C GLU A 146 8.83 7.59 27.58
N VAL A 147 9.57 6.51 27.84
CA VAL A 147 9.62 5.33 26.97
C VAL A 147 8.24 4.68 26.86
N LEU A 148 7.51 4.53 27.97
CA LEU A 148 6.15 4.00 27.98
C LEU A 148 5.17 4.89 27.20
N LEU A 149 5.35 6.22 27.23
CA LEU A 149 4.54 7.14 26.43
C LEU A 149 4.79 6.96 24.93
N ILE A 150 6.05 6.82 24.51
CA ILE A 150 6.42 6.58 23.11
C ILE A 150 5.83 5.24 22.62
N LEU A 151 5.94 4.19 23.43
CA LEU A 151 5.32 2.88 23.14
C LEU A 151 3.79 2.98 23.09
N ALA A 152 3.17 3.78 23.96
CA ALA A 152 1.74 4.00 23.90
C ALA A 152 1.32 4.66 22.58
N PHE A 153 2.10 5.62 22.06
CA PHE A 153 1.84 6.22 20.75
C PHE A 153 2.10 5.26 19.58
N SER A 154 3.07 4.35 19.68
CA SER A 154 3.23 3.23 18.72
C SER A 154 1.97 2.37 18.67
N MET A 155 1.47 1.97 19.83
CA MET A 155 0.21 1.22 19.95
C MET A 155 -0.99 2.01 19.41
N VAL A 156 -1.04 3.33 19.61
CA VAL A 156 -2.07 4.19 19.01
C VAL A 156 -1.97 4.22 17.48
N GLY A 157 -0.77 4.23 16.91
CA GLY A 157 -0.54 4.14 15.46
C GLY A 157 -1.08 2.83 14.87
N ILE A 158 -0.78 1.70 15.52
CA ILE A 158 -1.32 0.38 15.15
C ILE A 158 -2.85 0.38 15.28
N ALA A 159 -3.38 0.87 16.39
CA ALA A 159 -4.82 0.90 16.66
C ALA A 159 -5.57 1.81 15.67
N GLY A 160 -4.96 2.91 15.23
CA GLY A 160 -5.48 3.79 14.19
C GLY A 160 -5.61 3.05 12.86
N SER A 161 -4.51 2.50 12.35
CA SER A 161 -4.50 1.71 11.11
C SER A 161 -5.51 0.55 11.15
N PHE A 162 -5.52 -0.21 12.24
CA PHE A 162 -6.42 -1.34 12.45
C PHE A 162 -7.89 -0.92 12.56
N GLY A 163 -8.18 0.17 13.28
CA GLY A 163 -9.53 0.67 13.53
C GLY A 163 -10.18 1.23 12.27
N VAL A 164 -9.45 2.03 11.49
CA VAL A 164 -9.96 2.55 10.22
C VAL A 164 -10.17 1.40 9.22
N ALA A 165 -9.24 0.44 9.15
CA ALA A 165 -9.39 -0.77 8.32
C ALA A 165 -10.66 -1.56 8.69
N TRP A 166 -10.93 -1.76 9.98
CA TRP A 166 -12.13 -2.43 10.44
C TRP A 166 -13.42 -1.67 10.07
N PHE A 167 -13.40 -0.34 10.22
CA PHE A 167 -14.51 0.50 9.77
C PHE A 167 -14.77 0.34 8.27
N GLY A 168 -13.70 0.34 7.46
CA GLY A 168 -13.73 0.12 6.01
C GLY A 168 -14.41 -1.19 5.62
N ILE A 169 -13.99 -2.30 6.23
CA ILE A 169 -14.65 -3.61 6.02
C ILE A 169 -16.15 -3.52 6.31
N ARG A 170 -16.54 -2.97 7.47
CA ARG A 170 -17.96 -2.98 7.85
C ARG A 170 -18.82 -2.12 6.93
N ILE A 171 -18.34 -0.95 6.51
CA ILE A 171 -19.12 -0.11 5.60
C ILE A 171 -19.17 -0.70 4.20
N ASN A 172 -18.08 -1.30 3.70
CA ASN A 172 -18.04 -1.95 2.39
C ASN A 172 -18.95 -3.19 2.33
N THR A 173 -18.93 -4.03 3.36
CA THR A 173 -19.89 -5.15 3.48
C THR A 173 -21.34 -4.71 3.65
N LEU A 174 -21.61 -3.52 4.17
CA LEU A 174 -22.98 -3.00 4.10
C LEU A 174 -23.29 -2.53 2.67
N ALA A 175 -22.37 -1.78 2.05
CA ALA A 175 -22.56 -1.19 0.74
C ALA A 175 -22.73 -2.26 -0.36
N ASN A 176 -21.95 -3.35 -0.36
CA ASN A 176 -21.98 -4.37 -1.41
C ASN A 176 -23.38 -4.98 -1.61
N SER A 177 -24.07 -5.37 -0.54
CA SER A 177 -25.42 -5.96 -0.61
C SER A 177 -26.49 -4.94 -1.02
N ARG A 178 -26.28 -3.66 -0.69
CA ARG A 178 -27.19 -2.58 -1.09
C ARG A 178 -27.00 -2.18 -2.53
N THR A 179 -25.76 -2.20 -3.02
CA THR A 179 -25.43 -2.05 -4.44
C THR A 179 -26.02 -3.20 -5.25
N ALA A 180 -25.84 -4.45 -4.80
CA ALA A 180 -26.40 -5.64 -5.42
C ALA A 180 -27.94 -5.64 -5.45
N PHE A 181 -28.59 -5.11 -4.40
CA PHE A 181 -30.04 -5.01 -4.38
C PHE A 181 -30.54 -3.85 -5.25
N ALA A 182 -29.85 -2.72 -5.26
CA ALA A 182 -30.20 -1.55 -6.07
C ALA A 182 -30.07 -1.82 -7.57
N SER A 183 -29.21 -2.75 -8.00
CA SER A 183 -29.08 -3.10 -9.41
C SER A 183 -30.36 -3.73 -9.99
N LEU A 184 -31.19 -4.37 -9.15
CA LEU A 184 -32.48 -4.94 -9.56
C LEU A 184 -33.48 -3.88 -10.05
N GLU A 185 -33.29 -2.60 -9.74
CA GLU A 185 -34.13 -1.53 -10.31
C GLU A 185 -33.82 -1.22 -11.78
N GLY A 186 -32.72 -1.78 -12.33
CA GLY A 186 -32.29 -1.51 -13.71
C GLY A 186 -31.75 -0.09 -13.94
N LYS A 187 -31.31 0.61 -12.89
CA LYS A 187 -30.80 1.99 -12.94
C LYS A 187 -29.32 2.07 -12.57
N ALA A 188 -28.49 2.53 -13.49
CA ALA A 188 -27.04 2.63 -13.28
C ALA A 188 -26.63 3.58 -12.13
N PHE A 189 -27.33 4.70 -11.91
CA PHE A 189 -26.87 5.74 -10.98
C PHE A 189 -26.72 5.24 -9.54
N SER A 190 -27.69 4.50 -9.01
CA SER A 190 -27.63 3.97 -7.64
C SER A 190 -26.48 3.00 -7.43
N ILE A 191 -26.15 2.23 -8.47
CA ILE A 191 -25.06 1.24 -8.49
C ILE A 191 -23.69 1.94 -8.43
N TYR A 192 -23.58 3.15 -8.97
CA TYR A 192 -22.42 4.03 -8.80
C TYR A 192 -22.40 4.74 -7.44
N ALA A 193 -23.53 5.31 -7.03
CA ALA A 193 -23.57 6.23 -5.91
C ALA A 193 -23.32 5.53 -4.56
N ILE A 194 -23.80 4.29 -4.38
CA ILE A 194 -23.65 3.55 -3.10
C ILE A 194 -22.17 3.20 -2.82
N PRO A 195 -21.41 2.58 -3.74
CA PRO A 195 -19.98 2.34 -3.55
C PRO A 195 -19.18 3.62 -3.33
N MET A 196 -19.42 4.67 -4.13
CA MET A 196 -18.73 5.96 -3.99
C MET A 196 -18.97 6.57 -2.60
N LYS A 197 -20.22 6.49 -2.12
CA LYS A 197 -20.61 6.94 -0.79
C LYS A 197 -19.92 6.14 0.32
N SER A 198 -19.76 4.84 0.15
CA SER A 198 -18.95 4.00 1.06
C SER A 198 -17.50 4.49 1.09
N GLY A 199 -16.89 4.65 -0.08
CA GLY A 199 -15.50 5.06 -0.22
C GLY A 199 -15.19 6.41 0.41
N ILE A 200 -15.99 7.46 0.14
CA ILE A 200 -15.74 8.79 0.71
C ILE A 200 -15.92 8.80 2.23
N SER A 201 -16.81 7.97 2.77
CA SER A 201 -16.95 7.80 4.21
C SER A 201 -15.69 7.21 4.84
N ILE A 202 -15.05 6.23 4.19
CA ILE A 202 -13.78 5.65 4.63
C ILE A 202 -12.69 6.72 4.56
N GLY A 203 -12.52 7.39 3.42
CA GLY A 203 -11.49 8.40 3.22
C GLY A 203 -11.59 9.56 4.22
N MET A 204 -12.80 10.07 4.46
CA MET A 204 -13.02 11.15 5.42
C MET A 204 -12.73 10.71 6.86
N LEU A 205 -13.15 9.51 7.25
CA LEU A 205 -12.89 8.98 8.60
C LEU A 205 -11.40 8.72 8.81
N LEU A 206 -10.72 8.13 7.83
CA LEU A 206 -9.29 7.81 7.84
C LEU A 206 -8.46 9.07 8.11
N ILE A 207 -8.59 10.07 7.25
CA ILE A 207 -7.78 11.31 7.33
C ILE A 207 -8.13 12.10 8.58
N SER A 208 -9.40 12.14 8.96
CA SER A 208 -9.81 12.80 10.20
C SER A 208 -9.24 12.12 11.44
N THR A 209 -9.16 10.79 11.45
CA THR A 209 -8.59 10.03 12.57
C THR A 209 -7.09 10.28 12.68
N GLU A 210 -6.37 10.20 11.56
CA GLU A 210 -4.93 10.45 11.49
C GLU A 210 -4.60 11.87 11.95
N LEU A 211 -5.26 12.89 11.39
CA LEU A 211 -4.99 14.29 11.74
C LEU A 211 -5.38 14.60 13.18
N LEU A 212 -6.47 14.02 13.68
CA LEU A 212 -6.86 14.19 15.08
C LEU A 212 -5.76 13.67 16.02
N ILE A 213 -5.16 12.51 15.72
CA ILE A 213 -4.07 11.96 16.53
C ILE A 213 -2.80 12.81 16.41
N MET A 214 -2.39 13.19 15.19
CA MET A 214 -1.22 14.04 15.00
C MET A 214 -1.37 15.41 15.67
N LEU A 215 -2.52 16.07 15.53
CA LEU A 215 -2.82 17.33 16.20
C LEU A 215 -2.86 17.15 17.72
N SER A 216 -3.34 16.01 18.21
CA SER A 216 -3.32 15.71 19.64
C SER A 216 -1.90 15.58 20.19
N ILE A 217 -0.99 14.94 19.44
CA ILE A 217 0.44 14.91 19.78
C ILE A 217 1.00 16.33 19.79
N LEU A 218 0.73 17.12 18.75
CA LEU A 218 1.27 18.47 18.60
C LEU A 218 0.79 19.46 19.68
N LEU A 219 -0.48 19.36 20.09
CA LEU A 219 -1.12 20.34 20.97
C LEU A 219 -1.10 19.96 22.44
N PHE A 220 -1.11 18.65 22.76
CA PHE A 220 -1.30 18.17 24.14
C PHE A 220 -0.09 17.42 24.70
N VAL A 221 0.85 16.95 23.88
CA VAL A 221 2.11 16.39 24.36
C VAL A 221 3.14 17.50 24.55
N SER A 222 3.99 17.37 25.57
CA SER A 222 5.01 18.38 25.83
C SER A 222 5.95 18.55 24.62
N PRO A 223 6.39 19.77 24.28
CA PRO A 223 7.23 19.99 23.10
C PRO A 223 8.56 19.21 23.09
N ALA A 224 9.05 18.81 24.27
CA ALA A 224 10.26 17.99 24.43
C ALA A 224 10.07 16.48 24.12
N LEU A 225 8.82 15.99 24.20
CA LEU A 225 8.46 14.59 23.93
C LEU A 225 7.66 14.43 22.64
N ALA A 226 7.05 15.48 22.11
CA ALA A 226 6.19 15.43 20.93
C ALA A 226 6.91 14.82 19.71
N GLY A 227 8.15 15.22 19.42
CA GLY A 227 8.95 14.63 18.33
C GLY A 227 9.16 13.11 18.50
N LYS A 228 9.49 12.67 19.72
CA LYS A 228 9.66 11.24 20.04
C LYS A 228 8.34 10.46 19.91
N CYS A 229 7.23 11.08 20.31
CA CYS A 229 5.90 10.48 20.20
C CYS A 229 5.43 10.39 18.74
N PHE A 230 5.79 11.36 17.89
CA PHE A 230 5.56 11.29 16.44
C PHE A 230 6.32 10.11 15.81
N ILE A 231 7.58 9.91 16.19
CA ILE A 231 8.36 8.74 15.72
C ILE A 231 7.71 7.43 16.19
N GLY A 232 7.34 7.34 17.47
CA GLY A 232 6.63 6.16 17.99
C GLY A 232 5.34 5.88 17.23
N PHE A 233 4.51 6.90 17.05
CA PHE A 233 3.26 6.83 16.28
C PHE A 233 3.51 6.38 14.83
N ALA A 234 4.45 7.02 14.13
CA ALA A 234 4.79 6.74 12.73
C ALA A 234 5.31 5.31 12.52
N ILE A 235 6.12 4.79 13.44
CA ILE A 235 6.59 3.41 13.40
C ILE A 235 5.42 2.43 13.61
N GLY A 236 4.52 2.72 14.56
CA GLY A 236 3.36 1.88 14.85
C GLY A 236 2.37 1.80 13.68
N GLU A 237 2.03 2.92 13.08
CA GLU A 237 1.19 2.93 11.87
C GLU A 237 1.87 2.24 10.68
N SER A 238 3.19 2.44 10.50
CA SER A 238 4.00 1.74 9.48
C SER A 238 3.98 0.23 9.64
N LEU A 239 4.10 -0.25 10.89
CA LEU A 239 3.99 -1.67 11.19
C LEU A 239 2.59 -2.19 10.83
N GLY A 240 1.55 -1.48 11.26
CA GLY A 240 0.15 -1.83 10.99
C GLY A 240 -0.12 -1.94 9.49
N ALA A 241 0.24 -0.89 8.73
CA ALA A 241 0.05 -0.84 7.29
C ALA A 241 0.84 -1.94 6.56
N ALA A 242 2.13 -2.11 6.85
CA ALA A 242 2.96 -3.11 6.18
C ALA A 242 2.43 -4.54 6.41
N ALA A 243 2.13 -4.89 7.66
CA ALA A 243 1.66 -6.23 7.98
C ALA A 243 0.25 -6.50 7.43
N LEU A 244 -0.69 -5.55 7.56
CA LEU A 244 -2.04 -5.71 7.04
C LEU A 244 -2.07 -5.74 5.51
N ARG A 245 -1.24 -4.94 4.82
CA ARG A 245 -1.17 -4.95 3.34
C ARG A 245 -0.61 -6.27 2.80
N ILE A 246 0.46 -6.79 3.40
CA ILE A 246 1.07 -8.07 2.98
C ILE A 246 0.14 -9.23 3.31
N ALA A 247 -0.37 -9.30 4.54
CA ALA A 247 -1.25 -10.40 4.95
C ALA A 247 -2.58 -10.37 4.20
N GLY A 248 -3.14 -9.18 3.99
CA GLY A 248 -4.34 -8.96 3.19
C GLY A 248 -4.14 -9.41 1.76
N GLY A 249 -3.10 -8.90 1.09
CA GLY A 249 -2.75 -9.24 -0.29
C GLY A 249 -2.54 -10.74 -0.51
N ILE A 250 -1.75 -11.39 0.36
CA ILE A 250 -1.54 -12.84 0.28
C ILE A 250 -2.86 -13.59 0.49
N PHE A 251 -3.68 -13.17 1.46
CA PHE A 251 -4.97 -13.81 1.73
C PHE A 251 -5.90 -13.71 0.50
N THR A 252 -6.12 -12.50 -0.04
CA THR A 252 -7.06 -12.31 -1.16
C THR A 252 -6.61 -13.12 -2.37
N LYS A 253 -5.34 -13.04 -2.76
CA LYS A 253 -4.89 -13.73 -3.98
C LYS A 253 -4.78 -15.25 -3.82
N ILE A 254 -4.67 -15.78 -2.60
CA ILE A 254 -4.85 -17.23 -2.38
C ILE A 254 -6.30 -17.64 -2.67
N ALA A 255 -7.26 -16.84 -2.20
CA ALA A 255 -8.68 -17.12 -2.34
C ALA A 255 -9.15 -16.94 -3.79
N ASP A 256 -8.75 -15.84 -4.43
CA ASP A 256 -9.04 -15.46 -5.80
C ASP A 256 -8.55 -16.54 -6.78
N ILE A 257 -7.24 -16.80 -6.85
CA ILE A 257 -6.67 -17.87 -7.70
C ILE A 257 -7.29 -19.24 -7.37
N GLY A 258 -7.55 -19.50 -6.09
CA GLY A 258 -8.21 -20.71 -5.63
C GLY A 258 -9.60 -20.91 -6.23
N SER A 259 -10.39 -19.83 -6.29
CA SER A 259 -11.74 -19.78 -6.81
C SER A 259 -11.76 -19.73 -8.33
N ASP A 260 -10.96 -18.86 -8.94
CA ASP A 260 -10.96 -18.58 -10.38
C ASP A 260 -10.46 -19.74 -11.23
N LEU A 261 -9.50 -20.52 -10.72
CA LEU A 261 -9.08 -21.74 -11.43
C LEU A 261 -10.21 -22.77 -11.55
N MET A 262 -11.28 -22.69 -10.75
CA MET A 262 -12.44 -23.57 -10.90
C MET A 262 -13.25 -23.27 -12.16
N LYS A 263 -13.18 -22.03 -12.68
CA LYS A 263 -13.77 -21.65 -13.98
C LYS A 263 -13.23 -22.54 -15.10
N ILE A 264 -11.92 -22.80 -15.08
CA ILE A 264 -11.23 -23.63 -16.07
C ILE A 264 -11.43 -25.12 -15.79
N VAL A 265 -11.31 -25.53 -14.52
CA VAL A 265 -11.34 -26.95 -14.15
C VAL A 265 -12.75 -27.56 -14.30
N PHE A 266 -13.78 -26.80 -13.93
CA PHE A 266 -15.16 -27.30 -13.86
C PHE A 266 -16.14 -26.59 -14.81
N GLY A 267 -15.70 -25.56 -15.55
CA GLY A 267 -16.57 -24.84 -16.48
C GLY A 267 -17.71 -24.06 -15.80
N ILE A 268 -17.54 -23.69 -14.53
CA ILE A 268 -18.54 -22.93 -13.76
C ILE A 268 -18.45 -21.42 -14.02
N LYS A 269 -19.50 -20.70 -13.64
CA LYS A 269 -19.53 -19.23 -13.68
C LYS A 269 -18.56 -18.65 -12.62
N GLU A 270 -18.15 -17.40 -12.84
CA GLU A 270 -17.56 -16.57 -11.79
C GLU A 270 -18.52 -16.45 -10.60
N ASP A 271 -18.00 -16.51 -9.38
CA ASP A 271 -18.75 -16.43 -8.12
C ASP A 271 -19.90 -17.45 -7.94
N ASP A 272 -19.81 -18.60 -8.61
CA ASP A 272 -20.81 -19.66 -8.49
C ASP A 272 -21.02 -20.05 -7.02
N ALA A 273 -22.27 -19.99 -6.55
CA ALA A 273 -22.61 -20.25 -5.15
C ALA A 273 -22.22 -21.65 -4.66
N ARG A 274 -21.97 -22.61 -5.56
CA ARG A 274 -21.50 -23.97 -5.25
C ARG A 274 -20.00 -24.05 -5.00
N ASN A 275 -19.23 -23.03 -5.37
CA ASN A 275 -17.80 -22.96 -5.12
C ASN A 275 -17.54 -22.49 -3.67
N PRO A 276 -16.94 -23.33 -2.79
CA PRO A 276 -16.67 -22.95 -1.41
C PRO A 276 -15.63 -21.82 -1.28
N GLY A 277 -14.88 -21.51 -2.34
CA GLY A 277 -13.86 -20.45 -2.36
C GLY A 277 -14.41 -19.03 -2.39
N VAL A 278 -15.61 -18.81 -2.93
CA VAL A 278 -16.14 -17.45 -3.23
C VAL A 278 -16.31 -16.60 -1.96
N ILE A 279 -16.75 -17.19 -0.84
CA ILE A 279 -16.81 -16.45 0.44
C ILE A 279 -15.42 -16.03 0.92
N ALA A 280 -14.40 -16.86 0.70
CA ALA A 280 -13.03 -16.51 1.04
C ALA A 280 -12.50 -15.41 0.11
N ASP A 281 -12.92 -15.43 -1.16
CA ASP A 281 -12.59 -14.40 -2.14
C ASP A 281 -13.15 -13.04 -1.74
N CYS A 282 -14.47 -12.96 -1.48
CA CYS A 282 -15.10 -11.73 -0.98
C CYS A 282 -14.50 -11.27 0.36
N THR A 283 -14.15 -12.21 1.24
CA THR A 283 -13.44 -11.88 2.49
C THR A 283 -12.07 -11.27 2.18
N GLY A 284 -11.43 -11.78 1.13
CA GLY A 284 -10.16 -11.31 0.60
C GLY A 284 -10.23 -9.89 0.07
N ASP A 285 -11.21 -9.54 -0.75
CA ASP A 285 -11.32 -8.18 -1.31
C ASP A 285 -11.49 -7.16 -0.18
N ASN A 286 -12.21 -7.54 0.88
CA ASN A 286 -12.28 -6.73 2.08
C ASN A 286 -10.95 -6.71 2.85
N ALA A 287 -10.30 -7.86 3.05
CA ALA A 287 -9.08 -8.01 3.84
C ALA A 287 -7.80 -7.46 3.16
N GLY A 288 -7.74 -7.42 1.83
CA GLY A 288 -6.62 -6.99 1.03
C GLY A 288 -6.88 -5.66 0.34
N ASP A 289 -7.95 -5.61 -0.46
CA ASP A 289 -8.25 -4.48 -1.34
C ASP A 289 -9.00 -3.34 -0.64
N SER A 290 -9.67 -3.60 0.48
CA SER A 290 -10.23 -2.54 1.33
C SER A 290 -9.35 -2.19 2.53
N VAL A 291 -8.94 -3.17 3.33
CA VAL A 291 -8.07 -2.93 4.50
C VAL A 291 -6.74 -2.35 4.08
N GLY A 292 -6.17 -2.86 2.99
CA GLY A 292 -4.84 -2.50 2.54
C GLY A 292 -4.70 -1.01 2.22
N PRO A 293 -5.48 -0.42 1.29
CA PRO A 293 -5.37 1.00 0.99
C PRO A 293 -5.77 1.88 2.16
N THR A 294 -6.67 1.42 3.01
CA THR A 294 -7.10 2.15 4.20
C THR A 294 -5.97 2.26 5.23
N ALA A 295 -5.27 1.16 5.53
CA ALA A 295 -4.13 1.18 6.45
C ALA A 295 -2.91 1.89 5.83
N ASP A 296 -2.63 1.64 4.55
CA ASP A 296 -1.56 2.30 3.78
C ASP A 296 -1.80 3.81 3.65
N GLY A 297 -3.05 4.23 3.42
CA GLY A 297 -3.44 5.63 3.38
C GLY A 297 -3.28 6.34 4.72
N PHE A 298 -3.66 5.69 5.82
CA PHE A 298 -3.50 6.23 7.18
C PHE A 298 -2.01 6.51 7.47
N GLU A 299 -1.18 5.51 7.22
CA GLU A 299 0.27 5.60 7.38
C GLU A 299 0.88 6.64 6.44
N THR A 300 0.50 6.67 5.16
CA THR A 300 1.09 7.61 4.19
C THR A 300 0.93 9.06 4.64
N TYR A 301 -0.23 9.38 5.23
CA TYR A 301 -0.49 10.70 5.78
C TYR A 301 0.37 11.01 7.00
N GLY A 302 0.43 10.10 7.97
CA GLY A 302 1.23 10.29 9.19
C GLY A 302 2.70 10.43 8.88
N VAL A 303 3.26 9.48 8.12
CA VAL A 303 4.67 9.43 7.73
C VAL A 303 5.10 10.66 6.93
N THR A 304 4.32 11.09 5.94
CA THR A 304 4.63 12.32 5.18
C THR A 304 4.59 13.55 6.09
N GLY A 305 3.73 13.54 7.10
CA GLY A 305 3.60 14.63 8.07
C GLY A 305 4.83 14.71 8.97
N VAL A 306 5.23 13.57 9.55
CA VAL A 306 6.43 13.44 10.38
C VAL A 306 7.67 13.83 9.58
N ALA A 307 7.80 13.36 8.34
CA ALA A 307 8.91 13.73 7.47
C ALA A 307 9.06 15.26 7.29
N LEU A 308 7.95 15.96 7.03
CA LEU A 308 7.96 17.42 6.89
C LEU A 308 8.21 18.15 8.20
N ILE A 309 7.65 17.67 9.31
CA ILE A 309 7.92 18.24 10.64
C ILE A 309 9.42 18.15 10.93
N SER A 310 10.00 16.97 10.78
CA SER A 310 11.43 16.74 11.02
C SER A 310 12.29 17.59 10.09
N PHE A 311 11.92 17.69 8.81
CA PHE A 311 12.61 18.54 7.87
C PHE A 311 12.58 20.02 8.30
N ILE A 312 11.39 20.57 8.63
CA ILE A 312 11.25 21.96 9.08
C ILE A 312 12.13 22.21 10.30
N MET A 313 12.12 21.29 11.27
CA MET A 313 12.88 21.43 12.50
C MET A 313 14.40 21.32 12.31
N LEU A 314 14.87 20.54 11.34
CA LEU A 314 16.30 20.36 11.05
C LEU A 314 16.86 21.41 10.10
N ALA A 315 16.06 21.86 9.12
CA ALA A 315 16.52 22.73 8.05
C ALA A 315 16.32 24.21 8.38
N VAL A 316 15.20 24.59 8.99
CA VAL A 316 14.81 26.00 9.22
C VAL A 316 15.35 26.47 10.59
N PRO A 317 16.22 27.49 10.65
CA PRO A 317 16.87 27.88 11.90
C PRO A 317 16.00 28.80 12.78
N GLU A 318 15.13 29.63 12.19
CA GLU A 318 14.33 30.60 12.94
C GLU A 318 13.03 29.98 13.47
N ALA A 319 12.86 29.97 14.80
CA ALA A 319 11.68 29.40 15.46
C ALA A 319 10.35 30.03 15.01
N ALA A 320 10.33 31.33 14.71
CA ALA A 320 9.15 32.01 14.17
C ALA A 320 8.69 31.40 12.83
N VAL A 321 9.63 31.15 11.92
CA VAL A 321 9.37 30.53 10.61
C VAL A 321 8.98 29.07 10.78
N GLN A 322 9.62 28.33 11.70
CA GLN A 322 9.22 26.96 12.03
C GLN A 322 7.74 26.90 12.46
N VAL A 323 7.30 27.77 13.38
CA VAL A 323 5.90 27.84 13.81
C VAL A 323 4.97 28.14 12.63
N GLN A 324 5.33 29.10 11.76
CA GLN A 324 4.54 29.46 10.59
C GLN A 324 4.37 28.29 9.61
N LEU A 325 5.46 27.59 9.29
CA LEU A 325 5.42 26.46 8.36
C LEU A 325 4.70 25.25 8.97
N LEU A 326 4.92 24.94 10.25
CA LEU A 326 4.23 23.85 10.96
C LEU A 326 2.72 24.10 11.01
N VAL A 327 2.29 25.29 11.41
CA VAL A 327 0.86 25.64 11.43
C VAL A 327 0.29 25.58 10.02
N TRP A 328 1.01 26.10 9.02
CA TRP A 328 0.58 26.07 7.63
C TRP A 328 0.36 24.64 7.11
N ILE A 329 1.30 23.70 7.25
CA ILE A 329 1.14 22.33 6.75
C ILE A 329 -0.04 21.61 7.41
N PHE A 330 -0.29 21.84 8.71
CA PHE A 330 -1.43 21.24 9.42
C PHE A 330 -2.76 21.87 9.02
N VAL A 331 -2.83 23.21 8.89
CA VAL A 331 -4.06 23.86 8.40
C VAL A 331 -4.36 23.43 6.97
N MET A 332 -3.34 23.31 6.12
CA MET A 332 -3.48 22.79 4.76
C MET A 332 -4.11 21.39 4.73
N ARG A 333 -3.62 20.46 5.58
CA ARG A 333 -4.21 19.12 5.73
C ARG A 333 -5.66 19.15 6.20
N VAL A 334 -5.98 20.01 7.16
CA VAL A 334 -7.36 20.22 7.62
C VAL A 334 -8.24 20.74 6.48
N MET A 335 -7.75 21.68 5.68
CA MET A 335 -8.50 22.24 4.56
C MET A 335 -8.68 21.25 3.41
N MET A 336 -7.82 20.23 3.28
CA MET A 336 -8.02 19.14 2.32
C MET A 336 -9.24 18.27 2.67
N ILE A 337 -9.56 18.05 3.95
CA ILE A 337 -10.82 17.39 4.37
C ILE A 337 -12.01 18.20 3.86
N VAL A 338 -11.98 19.53 4.04
CA VAL A 338 -13.04 20.42 3.57
C VAL A 338 -13.13 20.41 2.04
N ALA A 339 -11.98 20.47 1.34
CA ALA A 339 -11.90 20.40 -0.11
C ALA A 339 -12.55 19.12 -0.66
N SER A 340 -12.22 17.97 -0.08
CA SER A 340 -12.80 16.68 -0.48
C SER A 340 -14.29 16.60 -0.20
N GLY A 341 -14.76 17.09 0.96
CA GLY A 341 -16.19 17.13 1.27
C GLY A 341 -16.99 17.99 0.30
N ILE A 342 -16.51 19.20 -0.01
CA ILE A 342 -17.14 20.10 -0.99
C ILE A 342 -17.14 19.47 -2.38
N SER A 343 -16.02 18.88 -2.79
CA SER A 343 -15.86 18.29 -4.12
C SER A 343 -16.74 17.06 -4.32
N TYR A 344 -16.84 16.19 -3.30
CA TYR A 344 -17.75 15.04 -3.32
C TYR A 344 -19.21 15.49 -3.46
N LEU A 345 -19.67 16.41 -2.60
CA LEU A 345 -21.05 16.89 -2.65
C LEU A 345 -21.37 17.59 -3.97
N GLY A 346 -20.44 18.40 -4.49
CA GLY A 346 -20.58 19.06 -5.79
C GLY A 346 -20.63 18.06 -6.96
N ASN A 347 -19.72 17.08 -6.97
CA ASN A 347 -19.68 16.03 -8.00
C ASN A 347 -20.94 15.17 -7.96
N GLU A 348 -21.44 14.82 -6.77
CA GLU A 348 -22.65 14.01 -6.62
C GLU A 348 -23.88 14.73 -7.18
N VAL A 349 -24.04 16.04 -6.89
CA VAL A 349 -25.12 16.86 -7.47
C VAL A 349 -25.01 16.92 -8.99
N MET A 350 -23.79 17.04 -9.52
CA MET A 350 -23.56 17.07 -10.96
C MET A 350 -23.85 15.70 -11.61
N ALA A 351 -23.35 14.61 -11.02
CA ALA A 351 -23.55 13.26 -11.50
C ALA A 351 -25.05 12.88 -11.48
N GLN A 352 -25.77 13.23 -10.41
CA GLN A 352 -27.22 13.02 -10.32
C GLN A 352 -27.97 13.75 -11.45
N ARG A 353 -27.56 14.98 -11.80
CA ARG A 353 -28.20 15.75 -12.88
C ARG A 353 -27.88 15.22 -14.27
N LEU A 354 -26.67 14.70 -14.49
CA LEU A 354 -26.23 14.22 -15.79
C LEU A 354 -26.70 12.78 -16.06
N TYR A 355 -26.64 11.93 -15.03
CA TYR A 355 -26.77 10.47 -15.17
C TYR A 355 -27.94 9.87 -14.38
N GLY A 356 -28.60 10.62 -13.50
CA GLY A 356 -29.63 10.09 -12.60
C GLY A 356 -30.81 9.40 -13.29
N ASP A 357 -31.19 9.88 -14.48
CA ASP A 357 -32.29 9.32 -15.28
C ASP A 357 -31.80 8.40 -16.40
N GLN A 358 -30.48 8.20 -16.54
CA GLN A 358 -29.93 7.33 -17.58
C GLN A 358 -29.94 5.88 -17.11
N ALA A 359 -30.50 4.98 -17.93
CA ALA A 359 -30.49 3.55 -17.67
C ALA A 359 -29.05 3.00 -17.61
N ARG A 360 -28.14 3.55 -18.41
CA ARG A 360 -26.74 3.12 -18.53
C ARG A 360 -25.85 4.30 -18.91
N PHE A 361 -24.67 4.39 -18.30
CA PHE A 361 -23.63 5.37 -18.61
C PHE A 361 -22.25 4.80 -18.29
N ASN A 362 -21.18 5.49 -18.69
CA ASN A 362 -19.81 5.07 -18.35
C ASN A 362 -19.51 5.36 -16.86
N PHE A 363 -19.40 4.31 -16.05
CA PHE A 363 -19.08 4.39 -14.62
C PHE A 363 -17.75 5.09 -14.31
N GLU A 364 -16.77 5.09 -15.22
CA GLU A 364 -15.51 5.81 -15.04
C GLU A 364 -15.65 7.34 -15.10
N ALA A 365 -16.71 7.86 -15.75
CA ALA A 365 -16.88 9.29 -16.00
C ALA A 365 -17.09 10.11 -14.70
N PRO A 366 -18.05 9.77 -13.81
CA PRO A 366 -18.23 10.52 -12.57
C PRO A 366 -17.07 10.32 -11.57
N LEU A 367 -16.36 9.19 -11.61
CA LEU A 367 -15.16 8.93 -10.82
C LEU A 367 -14.02 9.86 -11.28
N THR A 368 -13.76 9.93 -12.59
CA THR A 368 -12.77 10.83 -13.20
C THR A 368 -13.09 12.29 -12.88
N SER A 369 -14.36 12.68 -13.04
CA SER A 369 -14.85 14.01 -12.71
C SER A 369 -14.54 14.40 -11.26
N LEU A 370 -14.77 13.49 -10.30
CA LEU A 370 -14.48 13.76 -8.90
C LEU A 370 -12.99 14.05 -8.66
N VAL A 371 -12.10 13.28 -9.27
CA VAL A 371 -10.64 13.47 -9.15
C VAL A 371 -10.23 14.86 -9.66
N TRP A 372 -10.74 15.26 -10.84
CA TRP A 372 -10.42 16.57 -11.42
C TRP A 372 -11.03 17.74 -10.64
N ILE A 373 -12.30 17.63 -10.23
CA ILE A 373 -12.96 18.66 -9.40
C ILE A 373 -12.19 18.85 -8.10
N THR A 374 -11.84 17.76 -7.42
CA THR A 374 -11.11 17.82 -6.16
C THR A 374 -9.73 18.43 -6.36
N SER A 375 -9.04 18.12 -7.46
CA SER A 375 -7.75 18.72 -7.80
C SER A 375 -7.87 20.24 -7.92
N VAL A 376 -8.85 20.73 -8.67
CA VAL A 376 -9.07 22.17 -8.88
C VAL A 376 -9.43 22.87 -7.57
N VAL A 377 -10.34 22.29 -6.76
CA VAL A 377 -10.75 22.85 -5.47
C VAL A 377 -9.57 22.88 -4.49
N SER A 378 -8.81 21.79 -4.39
CA SER A 378 -7.62 21.73 -3.52
C SER A 378 -6.54 22.71 -3.96
N LEU A 379 -6.34 22.93 -5.26
CA LEU A 379 -5.42 23.96 -5.77
C LEU A 379 -5.86 25.37 -5.37
N LEU A 380 -7.13 25.72 -5.59
CA LEU A 380 -7.66 27.04 -5.23
C LEU A 380 -7.51 27.29 -3.72
N LEU A 381 -7.90 26.32 -2.89
CA LEU A 381 -7.75 26.43 -1.44
C LEU A 381 -6.28 26.50 -1.01
N THR A 382 -5.38 25.79 -1.68
CA THR A 382 -3.94 25.83 -1.41
C THR A 382 -3.39 27.24 -1.54
N PHE A 383 -3.71 27.95 -2.63
CA PHE A 383 -3.26 29.33 -2.83
C PHE A 383 -3.91 30.30 -1.83
N ILE A 384 -5.22 30.15 -1.56
CA ILE A 384 -5.93 31.01 -0.61
C ILE A 384 -5.36 30.85 0.80
N VAL A 385 -5.24 29.62 1.30
CA VAL A 385 -4.76 29.33 2.65
C VAL A 385 -3.30 29.75 2.81
N SER A 386 -2.46 29.48 1.81
CA SER A 386 -1.06 29.91 1.85
C SER A 386 -0.94 31.43 1.90
N TYR A 387 -1.71 32.16 1.09
CA TYR A 387 -1.73 33.63 1.15
C TYR A 387 -2.13 34.14 2.54
N LEU A 388 -3.18 33.55 3.14
CA LEU A 388 -3.71 33.97 4.44
C LEU A 388 -2.76 33.68 5.61
N LEU A 389 -1.99 32.59 5.56
CA LEU A 389 -1.16 32.15 6.69
C LEU A 389 0.31 32.55 6.56
N ILE A 390 0.86 32.52 5.35
CA ILE A 390 2.31 32.69 5.10
C ILE A 390 2.60 33.79 4.07
N GLY A 391 1.64 34.66 3.77
CA GLY A 391 1.79 35.74 2.79
C GLY A 391 2.89 36.76 3.12
N ASN A 392 3.19 36.95 4.40
CA ASN A 392 4.14 37.95 4.90
C ASN A 392 5.21 37.34 5.83
N ILE A 393 5.74 36.15 5.50
CA ILE A 393 6.86 35.57 6.27
C ILE A 393 8.02 36.57 6.29
N ALA A 394 8.54 36.85 7.48
CA ALA A 394 9.66 37.76 7.69
C ALA A 394 10.81 37.02 8.39
N ILE A 395 12.02 37.19 7.86
CA ILE A 395 13.24 36.53 8.34
C ILE A 395 14.28 37.62 8.51
N ALA A 396 14.88 37.72 9.69
CA ALA A 396 15.78 38.82 10.05
C ALA A 396 15.26 40.23 9.66
N GLY A 397 13.94 40.44 9.74
CA GLY A 397 13.28 41.71 9.39
C GLY A 397 13.02 41.95 7.89
N LYS A 398 13.44 41.04 7.00
CA LYS A 398 13.11 41.08 5.57
C LYS A 398 11.86 40.25 5.28
N VAL A 399 10.88 40.87 4.63
CA VAL A 399 9.63 40.20 4.22
C VAL A 399 9.82 39.47 2.89
N TYR A 400 9.41 38.21 2.84
CA TYR A 400 9.43 37.35 1.66
C TYR A 400 8.00 37.18 1.10
N ALA A 401 7.51 38.22 0.44
CA ALA A 401 6.12 38.31 -0.04
C ALA A 401 5.76 37.30 -1.17
N ASN A 402 6.75 36.63 -1.78
CA ASN A 402 6.50 35.64 -2.83
C ASN A 402 6.45 34.20 -2.32
N LEU A 403 6.91 33.97 -1.08
CA LEU A 403 7.10 32.61 -0.57
C LEU A 403 5.80 31.80 -0.54
N TRP A 404 4.67 32.45 -0.24
CA TRP A 404 3.37 31.79 -0.17
C TRP A 404 2.95 31.17 -1.51
N TRP A 405 3.11 31.88 -2.63
CA TRP A 405 2.71 31.37 -3.95
C TRP A 405 3.74 30.40 -4.48
N GLN A 406 5.02 30.57 -4.13
CA GLN A 406 6.08 29.63 -4.45
C GLN A 406 5.82 28.27 -3.81
N LEU A 407 5.54 28.25 -2.50
CA LEU A 407 5.19 27.03 -1.76
C LEU A 407 3.85 26.43 -2.24
N SER A 408 2.88 27.26 -2.58
CA SER A 408 1.60 26.81 -3.19
C SER A 408 1.83 26.12 -4.53
N LEU A 409 2.72 26.66 -5.37
CA LEU A 409 3.04 26.11 -6.68
C LEU A 409 3.84 24.80 -6.55
N ILE A 410 4.68 24.66 -5.53
CA ILE A 410 5.36 23.39 -5.22
C ILE A 410 4.33 22.31 -4.85
N ILE A 411 3.41 22.60 -3.93
CA ILE A 411 2.32 21.68 -3.57
C ILE A 411 1.46 21.35 -4.80
N THR A 412 1.24 22.32 -5.69
CA THR A 412 0.49 22.15 -6.93
C THR A 412 1.07 21.04 -7.81
N PHE A 413 2.40 20.92 -7.94
CA PHE A 413 3.00 19.80 -8.69
C PHE A 413 2.64 18.45 -8.08
N GLY A 414 2.50 18.37 -6.76
CA GLY A 414 2.01 17.18 -6.09
C GLY A 414 0.51 16.92 -6.32
N THR A 415 -0.33 17.95 -6.17
CA THR A 415 -1.78 17.81 -6.39
C THR A 415 -2.12 17.45 -7.83
N LEU A 416 -1.38 18.01 -8.80
CA LEU A 416 -1.50 17.63 -10.21
C LEU A 416 -1.12 16.17 -10.46
N ALA A 417 -0.17 15.61 -9.71
CA ALA A 417 0.16 14.20 -9.82
C ALA A 417 -1.06 13.31 -9.54
N GLY A 418 -1.88 13.68 -8.55
CA GLY A 418 -3.11 12.96 -8.22
C GLY A 418 -4.16 12.95 -9.34
N ALA A 419 -4.09 13.87 -10.30
CA ALA A 419 -4.93 13.87 -11.50
C ALA A 419 -4.22 13.24 -12.71
N ILE A 420 -2.95 13.56 -12.93
CA ILE A 420 -2.19 13.14 -14.12
C ILE A 420 -1.84 11.65 -14.08
N ILE A 421 -1.43 11.14 -12.92
CA ILE A 421 -1.02 9.73 -12.78
C ILE A 421 -2.17 8.79 -13.15
N PRO A 422 -3.41 8.96 -12.62
CA PRO A 422 -4.55 8.16 -13.06
C PRO A 422 -4.80 8.17 -14.58
N GLU A 423 -4.72 9.33 -15.23
CA GLU A 423 -4.91 9.43 -16.68
C GLU A 423 -3.84 8.66 -17.45
N VAL A 424 -2.58 8.76 -17.03
CA VAL A 424 -1.47 8.01 -17.65
C VAL A 424 -1.61 6.51 -17.43
N VAL A 425 -2.06 6.08 -16.25
CA VAL A 425 -2.30 4.65 -15.95
C VAL A 425 -3.44 4.10 -16.80
N LYS A 426 -4.54 4.85 -16.98
CA LYS A 426 -5.67 4.44 -17.83
C LYS A 426 -5.25 4.10 -19.26
N VAL A 427 -4.22 4.75 -19.80
CA VAL A 427 -3.65 4.43 -21.12
C VAL A 427 -3.17 2.99 -21.20
N PHE A 428 -2.78 2.36 -20.09
CA PHE A 428 -2.26 0.99 -20.05
C PHE A 428 -3.26 -0.03 -19.48
N THR A 429 -4.20 0.39 -18.64
CA THR A 429 -5.06 -0.53 -17.89
C THR A 429 -6.54 -0.43 -18.20
N SER A 430 -7.08 0.68 -18.69
CA SER A 430 -8.54 0.80 -18.95
C SER A 430 -9.01 -0.21 -20.00
N THR A 431 -10.27 -0.65 -19.93
CA THR A 431 -10.89 -1.49 -20.97
C THR A 431 -10.91 -0.83 -22.35
N SER A 432 -10.82 0.50 -22.41
CA SER A 432 -10.70 1.28 -23.65
C SER A 432 -9.26 1.42 -24.18
N SER A 433 -8.26 0.94 -23.44
CA SER A 433 -6.84 1.06 -23.78
C SER A 433 -6.44 0.21 -24.98
N ALA A 434 -5.65 0.78 -25.89
CA ALA A 434 -5.01 0.03 -26.97
C ALA A 434 -4.09 -1.09 -26.46
N HIS A 435 -3.42 -0.90 -25.31
CA HIS A 435 -2.57 -1.94 -24.72
C HIS A 435 -3.41 -3.13 -24.23
N VAL A 436 -4.55 -2.88 -23.59
CA VAL A 436 -5.44 -3.97 -23.13
C VAL A 436 -6.06 -4.70 -24.33
N ARG A 437 -6.43 -3.97 -25.39
CA ARG A 437 -6.90 -4.59 -26.65
C ARG A 437 -5.83 -5.45 -27.32
N GLU A 438 -4.56 -5.08 -27.22
CA GLU A 438 -3.45 -5.89 -27.67
C GLU A 438 -3.34 -7.18 -26.84
N VAL A 439 -3.51 -7.13 -25.52
CA VAL A 439 -3.55 -8.33 -24.66
C VAL A 439 -4.67 -9.28 -25.09
N VAL A 440 -5.87 -8.77 -25.40
CA VAL A 440 -6.98 -9.60 -25.90
C VAL A 440 -6.65 -10.23 -27.26
N THR A 441 -6.04 -9.48 -28.17
CA THR A 441 -5.59 -10.00 -29.47
C THR A 441 -4.53 -11.08 -29.30
N ALA A 442 -3.54 -10.85 -28.43
CA ALA A 442 -2.48 -11.80 -28.11
C ALA A 442 -3.04 -13.10 -27.50
N SER A 443 -4.03 -13.01 -26.59
CA SER A 443 -4.75 -14.17 -26.07
C SER A 443 -5.42 -14.99 -27.17
N ARG A 444 -6.01 -14.32 -28.17
CA ARG A 444 -6.71 -14.98 -29.27
C ARG A 444 -5.75 -15.71 -30.21
N GLU A 445 -4.65 -15.05 -30.58
CA GLU A 445 -3.76 -15.54 -31.62
C GLU A 445 -2.68 -16.51 -31.10
N GLY A 446 -2.28 -16.40 -29.82
CA GLY A 446 -1.20 -17.23 -29.26
C GLY A 446 -1.42 -17.73 -27.83
N GLY A 447 -2.68 -17.69 -27.37
CA GLY A 447 -3.08 -18.23 -26.07
C GLY A 447 -2.38 -17.55 -24.89
N ALA A 448 -2.23 -18.29 -23.80
CA ALA A 448 -1.64 -17.79 -22.55
C ALA A 448 -0.21 -17.26 -22.72
N SER A 449 0.58 -17.83 -23.63
CA SER A 449 1.98 -17.43 -23.83
C SER A 449 2.13 -16.00 -24.34
N LEU A 450 1.40 -15.63 -25.42
CA LEU A 450 1.43 -14.27 -25.95
C LEU A 450 0.64 -13.31 -25.06
N ASN A 451 -0.42 -13.77 -24.40
CA ASN A 451 -1.12 -12.98 -23.38
C ASN A 451 -0.16 -12.47 -22.29
N ILE A 452 0.65 -13.36 -21.70
CA ILE A 452 1.62 -12.99 -20.66
C ILE A 452 2.66 -12.01 -21.23
N LEU A 453 3.19 -12.25 -22.43
CA LEU A 453 4.15 -11.32 -23.03
C LEU A 453 3.55 -9.93 -23.29
N ALA A 454 2.29 -9.85 -23.71
CA ALA A 454 1.59 -8.59 -23.94
C ALA A 454 1.37 -7.78 -22.65
N GLY A 455 0.95 -8.43 -21.56
CA GLY A 455 0.79 -7.74 -20.27
C GLY A 455 2.11 -7.28 -19.66
N LEU A 456 3.17 -8.09 -19.75
CA LEU A 456 4.53 -7.68 -19.37
C LEU A 456 5.01 -6.47 -20.17
N THR A 457 4.67 -6.42 -21.46
CA THR A 457 4.98 -5.30 -22.34
C THR A 457 4.26 -4.04 -21.86
N ALA A 458 2.95 -4.09 -21.61
CA ALA A 458 2.17 -2.97 -21.09
C ALA A 458 2.75 -2.44 -19.76
N GLY A 459 3.08 -3.35 -18.83
CA GLY A 459 3.71 -2.99 -17.55
C GLY A 459 5.02 -2.23 -17.73
N ASN A 460 5.93 -2.71 -18.58
CA ASN A 460 7.23 -2.08 -18.81
C ASN A 460 7.10 -0.67 -19.42
N PHE A 461 6.25 -0.53 -20.45
CA PHE A 461 6.00 0.79 -21.05
C PHE A 461 5.38 1.75 -20.03
N SER A 462 4.45 1.27 -19.21
CA SER A 462 3.82 2.10 -18.18
C SER A 462 4.84 2.61 -17.14
N ALA A 463 5.80 1.78 -16.72
CA ALA A 463 6.84 2.15 -15.76
C ALA A 463 7.76 3.25 -16.32
N PHE A 464 8.13 3.17 -17.60
CA PHE A 464 8.90 4.21 -18.27
C PHE A 464 8.17 5.56 -18.26
N TRP A 465 6.92 5.58 -18.74
CA TRP A 465 6.14 6.81 -18.81
C TRP A 465 5.83 7.40 -17.44
N MET A 466 5.60 6.55 -16.44
CA MET A 466 5.43 6.99 -15.06
C MET A 466 6.68 7.66 -14.50
N GLY A 467 7.87 7.12 -14.81
CA GLY A 467 9.14 7.76 -14.49
C GLY A 467 9.26 9.17 -15.10
N VAL A 468 8.88 9.33 -16.38
CA VAL A 468 8.88 10.64 -17.05
C VAL A 468 7.94 11.63 -16.35
N VAL A 469 6.74 11.19 -15.95
CA VAL A 469 5.77 12.04 -15.24
C VAL A 469 6.32 12.50 -13.90
N ILE A 470 6.82 11.57 -13.07
CA ILE A 470 7.35 11.87 -11.73
C ILE A 470 8.56 12.81 -11.84
N VAL A 471 9.50 12.52 -12.75
CA VAL A 471 10.66 13.39 -12.99
C VAL A 471 10.23 14.78 -13.44
N SER A 472 9.22 14.91 -14.32
CA SER A 472 8.73 16.21 -14.80
C SER A 472 8.13 17.04 -13.67
N LEU A 473 7.28 16.44 -12.82
CA LEU A 473 6.65 17.11 -11.69
C LEU A 473 7.68 17.52 -10.62
N MET A 474 8.59 16.62 -10.28
CA MET A 474 9.69 16.92 -9.34
C MET A 474 10.63 17.99 -9.89
N SER A 475 10.94 17.97 -11.20
CA SER A 475 11.78 18.99 -11.83
C SER A 475 11.11 20.37 -11.80
N GLY A 476 9.79 20.44 -12.02
CA GLY A 476 9.02 21.67 -11.85
C GLY A 476 9.14 22.22 -10.43
N ALA A 477 8.94 21.38 -9.42
CA ALA A 477 9.09 21.76 -8.02
C ALA A 477 10.54 22.19 -7.69
N TYR A 478 11.54 21.49 -8.23
CA TYR A 478 12.95 21.85 -8.08
C TYR A 478 13.24 23.24 -8.65
N ILE A 479 12.81 23.54 -9.88
CA ILE A 479 13.02 24.86 -10.49
C ILE A 479 12.35 25.96 -9.65
N VAL A 480 11.13 25.71 -9.17
CA VAL A 480 10.41 26.65 -8.31
C VAL A 480 11.05 26.77 -6.92
N SER A 481 11.76 25.75 -6.42
CA SER A 481 12.42 25.82 -5.11
C SER A 481 13.58 26.84 -5.06
N GLN A 482 14.17 27.19 -6.21
CA GLN A 482 15.37 28.03 -6.29
C GLN A 482 15.11 29.53 -6.19
N TYR A 483 13.85 29.95 -6.02
CA TYR A 483 13.49 31.37 -5.77
C TYR A 483 13.64 31.72 -4.27
N ASP A 484 12.66 32.39 -3.67
CA ASP A 484 12.75 32.93 -2.30
C ASP A 484 12.89 31.83 -1.22
N LEU A 485 12.37 30.63 -1.46
CA LEU A 485 12.50 29.48 -0.55
C LEU A 485 13.94 29.14 -0.18
N ALA A 486 14.89 29.19 -1.13
CA ALA A 486 16.29 28.91 -0.83
C ALA A 486 16.84 29.89 0.22
N ALA A 487 16.51 31.18 0.09
CA ALA A 487 16.93 32.22 1.04
C ALA A 487 16.24 32.10 2.41
N VAL A 488 15.13 31.36 2.49
CA VAL A 488 14.32 31.18 3.71
C VAL A 488 14.74 29.93 4.48
N ILE A 489 15.04 28.85 3.78
CA ILE A 489 15.33 27.56 4.42
C ILE A 489 16.66 27.56 5.12
N ASN A 490 17.72 28.13 4.54
CA ASN A 490 19.02 28.17 5.19
C ASN A 490 19.80 29.45 4.83
N PRO A 491 20.48 30.09 5.81
CA PRO A 491 21.31 31.26 5.54
C PRO A 491 22.58 30.95 4.72
N ASP A 492 23.05 29.71 4.71
CA ASP A 492 24.17 29.27 3.87
C ASP A 492 23.67 28.96 2.44
N PRO A 493 24.09 29.73 1.40
CA PRO A 493 23.61 29.54 0.04
C PRO A 493 23.85 28.15 -0.55
N THR A 494 24.93 27.47 -0.14
CA THR A 494 25.28 26.14 -0.68
C THR A 494 24.33 25.09 -0.14
N LYS A 495 24.01 25.18 1.15
CA LYS A 495 23.06 24.29 1.82
C LYS A 495 21.62 24.60 1.44
N ALA A 496 21.30 25.88 1.31
CA ALA A 496 19.99 26.39 0.93
C ALA A 496 19.46 25.75 -0.35
N ILE A 497 20.29 25.65 -1.39
CA ILE A 497 19.90 25.06 -2.69
C ILE A 497 19.46 23.60 -2.52
N ILE A 498 20.25 22.80 -1.79
CA ILE A 498 19.98 21.38 -1.57
C ILE A 498 18.75 21.20 -0.68
N MET A 499 18.70 21.91 0.44
CA MET A 499 17.59 21.81 1.39
C MET A 499 16.28 22.29 0.76
N ALA A 500 16.29 23.37 -0.02
CA ALA A 500 15.08 23.84 -0.70
C ALA A 500 14.56 22.84 -1.73
N ALA A 501 15.45 22.18 -2.46
CA ALA A 501 15.07 21.11 -3.38
C ALA A 501 14.37 19.96 -2.65
N VAL A 502 14.99 19.46 -1.58
CA VAL A 502 14.44 18.32 -0.82
C VAL A 502 13.15 18.68 -0.10
N PHE A 503 13.07 19.86 0.52
CA PHE A 503 11.82 20.33 1.12
C PHE A 503 10.70 20.38 0.08
N SER A 504 11.03 20.86 -1.12
CA SER A 504 10.07 20.94 -2.21
C SER A 504 9.62 19.56 -2.69
N PHE A 505 10.50 18.56 -2.70
CA PHE A 505 10.10 17.18 -2.95
C PHE A 505 9.17 16.66 -1.85
N GLY A 506 9.48 16.89 -0.57
CA GLY A 506 8.57 16.57 0.53
C GLY A 506 7.19 17.22 0.37
N LEU A 507 7.15 18.48 -0.08
CA LEU A 507 5.91 19.20 -0.37
C LEU A 507 5.18 18.68 -1.62
N VAL A 508 5.89 18.10 -2.59
CA VAL A 508 5.28 17.36 -3.70
C VAL A 508 4.61 16.09 -3.16
N ALA A 509 5.28 15.29 -2.32
CA ALA A 509 4.64 14.13 -1.67
C ALA A 509 3.40 14.54 -0.87
N PHE A 510 3.49 15.64 -0.13
CA PHE A 510 2.35 16.23 0.57
C PHE A 510 1.23 16.67 -0.37
N GLY A 511 1.56 17.24 -1.53
CA GLY A 511 0.59 17.66 -2.53
C GLY A 511 -0.18 16.50 -3.17
N PHE A 512 0.42 15.31 -3.31
CA PHE A 512 -0.29 14.09 -3.75
C PHE A 512 -1.43 13.74 -2.78
N LEU A 513 -1.24 14.05 -1.50
CA LEU A 513 -2.23 13.90 -0.44
C LEU A 513 -3.26 15.05 -0.42
N GLY A 514 -3.20 15.98 -1.38
CA GLY A 514 -4.17 17.06 -1.55
C GLY A 514 -5.61 16.60 -1.77
N MET A 515 -5.81 15.33 -2.12
CA MET A 515 -7.12 14.73 -2.39
C MET A 515 -7.34 13.40 -1.67
N GLY A 516 -6.57 13.08 -0.62
CA GLY A 516 -6.55 11.69 -0.13
C GLY A 516 -7.90 11.12 0.32
N PRO A 517 -8.87 11.86 0.92
CA PRO A 517 -10.20 11.27 1.13
C PRO A 517 -10.86 10.78 -0.17
N VAL A 518 -10.65 11.49 -1.28
CA VAL A 518 -11.14 11.12 -2.61
C VAL A 518 -10.30 10.01 -3.23
N THR A 519 -8.97 10.03 -3.09
CA THR A 519 -8.10 8.93 -3.56
C THR A 519 -8.48 7.61 -2.89
N ILE A 520 -8.73 7.62 -1.58
CA ILE A 520 -9.21 6.45 -0.84
C ILE A 520 -10.63 6.08 -1.24
N ALA A 521 -11.48 7.05 -1.58
CA ALA A 521 -12.84 6.79 -2.02
C ALA A 521 -12.89 6.02 -3.34
N VAL A 522 -12.09 6.44 -4.33
CA VAL A 522 -12.07 5.78 -5.64
C VAL A 522 -11.34 4.43 -5.59
N ASP A 523 -10.37 4.24 -4.70
CA ASP A 523 -9.74 2.93 -4.48
C ASP A 523 -10.72 1.97 -3.78
N SER A 524 -11.38 2.43 -2.71
CA SER A 524 -12.38 1.65 -1.97
C SER A 524 -13.67 1.38 -2.75
N TYR A 525 -13.87 2.06 -3.89
CA TYR A 525 -14.98 1.81 -4.80
C TYR A 525 -14.91 0.38 -5.36
N GLY A 526 -13.72 -0.04 -5.81
CA GLY A 526 -13.47 -1.34 -6.43
C GLY A 526 -13.94 -2.54 -5.59
N PRO A 527 -13.45 -2.76 -4.35
CA PRO A 527 -13.85 -3.93 -3.57
C PRO A 527 -15.35 -3.95 -3.22
N VAL A 528 -16.03 -2.80 -3.24
CA VAL A 528 -17.50 -2.77 -3.05
C VAL A 528 -18.23 -3.22 -4.30
N THR A 529 -17.79 -2.80 -5.49
CA THR A 529 -18.41 -3.19 -6.75
C THR A 529 -18.19 -4.66 -7.06
N ASP A 530 -16.98 -5.16 -6.81
CA ASP A 530 -16.60 -6.56 -6.96
C ASP A 530 -17.50 -7.45 -6.08
N ASN A 531 -17.53 -7.18 -4.77
CA ASN A 531 -18.40 -7.93 -3.86
C ASN A 531 -19.89 -7.74 -4.11
N ALA A 532 -20.33 -6.65 -4.75
CA ALA A 532 -21.74 -6.49 -5.10
C ALA A 532 -22.15 -7.53 -6.16
N GLN A 533 -21.27 -7.81 -7.12
CA GLN A 533 -21.45 -8.90 -8.08
C GLN A 533 -21.50 -10.25 -7.36
N SER A 534 -20.54 -10.55 -6.49
CA SER A 534 -20.53 -11.84 -5.78
C SER A 534 -21.74 -11.99 -4.85
N VAL A 535 -22.17 -10.92 -4.15
CA VAL A 535 -23.37 -10.95 -3.31
C VAL A 535 -24.62 -11.25 -4.15
N TYR A 536 -24.71 -10.69 -5.36
CA TYR A 536 -25.81 -11.00 -6.28
C TYR A 536 -25.85 -12.52 -6.58
N GLU A 537 -24.75 -13.10 -7.05
CA GLU A 537 -24.65 -14.51 -7.42
C GLU A 537 -24.85 -15.45 -6.22
N LEU A 538 -24.16 -15.19 -5.10
CA LEU A 538 -24.24 -15.97 -3.86
C LEU A 538 -25.62 -15.94 -3.21
N SER A 539 -26.38 -14.85 -3.41
CA SER A 539 -27.74 -14.75 -2.87
C SER A 539 -28.71 -15.72 -3.53
N THR A 540 -28.39 -16.17 -4.76
CA THR A 540 -29.25 -16.99 -5.63
C THR A 540 -30.67 -16.43 -5.73
N ILE A 541 -30.80 -15.10 -5.75
CA ILE A 541 -32.09 -14.41 -5.67
C ILE A 541 -33.03 -14.81 -6.81
N GLU A 542 -32.49 -15.05 -8.00
CA GLU A 542 -33.21 -15.50 -9.20
C GLU A 542 -33.90 -16.87 -9.01
N GLN A 543 -33.37 -17.71 -8.12
CA GLN A 543 -33.89 -19.05 -7.86
C GLN A 543 -34.93 -19.07 -6.75
N ILE A 544 -35.20 -17.93 -6.09
CA ILE A 544 -36.16 -17.84 -5.00
C ILE A 544 -37.59 -17.87 -5.57
N PRO A 545 -38.44 -18.84 -5.18
CA PRO A 545 -39.79 -18.95 -5.73
C PRO A 545 -40.65 -17.72 -5.40
N GLY A 546 -41.24 -17.10 -6.43
CA GLY A 546 -42.13 -15.94 -6.26
C GLY A 546 -41.42 -14.62 -5.93
N ILE A 547 -40.11 -14.55 -6.15
CA ILE A 547 -39.28 -13.39 -5.77
C ILE A 547 -39.74 -12.07 -6.42
N GLU A 548 -40.18 -12.08 -7.68
CA GLU A 548 -40.69 -10.86 -8.35
C GLU A 548 -41.89 -10.27 -7.60
N ALA A 549 -42.81 -11.13 -7.17
CA ALA A 549 -43.98 -10.72 -6.40
C ALA A 549 -43.62 -10.27 -4.98
N GLU A 550 -42.62 -10.90 -4.34
CA GLU A 550 -42.09 -10.46 -3.05
C GLU A 550 -41.45 -9.08 -3.15
N ILE A 551 -40.60 -8.85 -4.14
CA ILE A 551 -39.92 -7.55 -4.36
C ILE A 551 -40.94 -6.46 -4.68
N GLN A 552 -41.89 -6.72 -5.58
CA GLN A 552 -42.92 -5.73 -5.93
C GLN A 552 -43.86 -5.42 -4.74
N ARG A 553 -44.15 -6.39 -3.86
CA ARG A 553 -44.97 -6.19 -2.66
C ARG A 553 -44.24 -5.40 -1.58
N ASP A 554 -42.99 -5.76 -1.29
CA ASP A 554 -42.26 -5.27 -0.12
C ASP A 554 -41.41 -4.03 -0.42
N PHE A 555 -41.00 -3.83 -1.68
CA PHE A 555 -40.10 -2.74 -2.10
C PHE A 555 -40.67 -1.87 -3.24
N GLY A 556 -41.74 -2.29 -3.91
CA GLY A 556 -42.52 -1.43 -4.80
C GLY A 556 -41.98 -1.29 -6.23
N PHE A 557 -41.06 -2.15 -6.67
CA PHE A 557 -40.55 -2.19 -8.04
C PHE A 557 -40.51 -3.61 -8.61
N ASN A 558 -40.49 -3.73 -9.93
CA ASN A 558 -40.29 -5.01 -10.62
C ASN A 558 -38.79 -5.21 -10.85
N PRO A 559 -38.20 -6.34 -10.44
CA PRO A 559 -36.78 -6.59 -10.63
C PRO A 559 -36.43 -6.86 -12.10
N ASP A 560 -35.29 -6.34 -12.56
CA ASP A 560 -34.68 -6.66 -13.86
C ASP A 560 -33.35 -7.41 -13.64
N PHE A 561 -33.39 -8.74 -13.70
CA PHE A 561 -32.25 -9.59 -13.38
C PHE A 561 -31.14 -9.54 -14.43
N ASP A 562 -31.50 -9.49 -15.72
CA ASP A 562 -30.53 -9.48 -16.81
C ASP A 562 -29.75 -8.16 -16.82
N VAL A 563 -30.45 -7.03 -16.71
CA VAL A 563 -29.81 -5.71 -16.67
C VAL A 563 -29.01 -5.52 -15.37
N ALA A 564 -29.51 -6.04 -14.24
CA ALA A 564 -28.79 -5.96 -12.97
C ALA A 564 -27.39 -6.57 -13.07
N LYS A 565 -27.28 -7.74 -13.70
CA LYS A 565 -26.01 -8.44 -13.88
C LYS A 565 -25.05 -7.68 -14.78
N ASP A 566 -25.52 -7.26 -15.97
CA ASP A 566 -24.70 -6.49 -16.92
C ASP A 566 -24.16 -5.20 -16.26
N LEU A 567 -25.01 -4.47 -15.51
CA LEU A 567 -24.60 -3.24 -14.83
C LEU A 567 -23.60 -3.48 -13.69
N LEU A 568 -23.71 -4.59 -12.95
CA LEU A 568 -22.76 -4.95 -11.90
C LEU A 568 -21.39 -5.30 -12.50
N GLU A 569 -21.34 -6.15 -13.53
CA GLU A 569 -20.10 -6.55 -14.22
C GLU A 569 -19.40 -5.33 -14.86
N GLU A 570 -20.16 -4.41 -15.47
CA GLU A 570 -19.60 -3.17 -16.04
C GLU A 570 -19.05 -2.21 -14.98
N ASN A 571 -19.73 -2.14 -13.83
CA ASN A 571 -19.30 -1.27 -12.75
C ASN A 571 -18.05 -1.79 -12.04
N ASP A 572 -17.92 -3.11 -11.93
CA ASP A 572 -16.69 -3.76 -11.47
C ASP A 572 -15.49 -3.42 -12.37
N GLY A 573 -15.67 -3.43 -13.70
CA GLY A 573 -14.62 -2.99 -14.63
C GLY A 573 -14.14 -1.54 -14.41
N ALA A 574 -15.05 -0.63 -14.03
CA ALA A 574 -14.68 0.72 -13.62
C ALA A 574 -13.95 0.73 -12.26
N GLY A 575 -14.38 -0.12 -11.32
CA GLY A 575 -13.70 -0.36 -10.04
C GLY A 575 -12.26 -0.83 -10.22
N ASN A 576 -12.00 -1.81 -11.10
CA ASN A 576 -10.67 -2.31 -11.41
C ASN A 576 -9.76 -1.24 -12.02
N THR A 577 -10.32 -0.41 -12.90
CA THR A 577 -9.59 0.74 -13.46
C THR A 577 -9.17 1.72 -12.37
N PHE A 578 -10.08 2.13 -11.47
CA PHE A 578 -9.73 3.11 -10.43
C PHE A 578 -8.83 2.53 -9.33
N LYS A 579 -9.02 1.27 -8.94
CA LYS A 579 -8.08 0.50 -8.12
C LYS A 579 -6.68 0.49 -8.73
N ALA A 580 -6.56 0.26 -10.04
CA ALA A 580 -5.27 0.32 -10.74
C ALA A 580 -4.67 1.74 -10.75
N THR A 581 -5.48 2.79 -10.91
CA THR A 581 -4.98 4.18 -10.92
C THR A 581 -4.49 4.69 -9.55
N ALA A 582 -5.11 4.25 -8.45
CA ALA A 582 -4.77 4.69 -7.11
C ALA A 582 -3.40 4.15 -6.65
N LYS A 583 -3.03 2.92 -7.06
CA LYS A 583 -1.78 2.26 -6.64
C LYS A 583 -0.52 3.05 -7.02
N PRO A 584 -0.32 3.51 -8.28
CA PRO A 584 0.80 4.37 -8.66
C PRO A 584 0.84 5.72 -7.94
N VAL A 585 -0.32 6.29 -7.58
CA VAL A 585 -0.37 7.52 -6.77
C VAL A 585 0.21 7.26 -5.39
N LEU A 586 -0.25 6.20 -4.71
CA LEU A 586 0.20 5.83 -3.37
C LEU A 586 1.71 5.52 -3.34
N ILE A 587 2.22 4.69 -4.26
CA ILE A 587 3.68 4.41 -4.31
C ILE A 587 4.50 5.67 -4.66
N GLY A 588 3.97 6.56 -5.52
CA GLY A 588 4.62 7.83 -5.83
C GLY A 588 4.82 8.69 -4.58
N THR A 589 3.82 8.76 -3.70
CA THR A 589 3.97 9.45 -2.40
C THR A 589 5.03 8.82 -1.51
N ALA A 590 5.10 7.49 -1.48
CA ALA A 590 6.07 6.74 -0.71
C ALA A 590 7.50 7.10 -1.07
N VAL A 591 7.77 7.17 -2.37
CA VAL A 591 9.12 7.34 -2.91
C VAL A 591 9.60 8.76 -2.67
N VAL A 592 8.73 9.73 -2.94
CA VAL A 592 9.04 11.15 -2.72
C VAL A 592 9.11 11.47 -1.21
N GLY A 593 8.24 10.86 -0.40
CA GLY A 593 8.26 10.97 1.06
C GLY A 593 9.50 10.31 1.68
N ALA A 594 9.84 9.10 1.24
CA ALA A 594 11.04 8.38 1.67
C ALA A 594 12.31 9.16 1.32
N ALA A 595 12.37 9.82 0.15
CA ALA A 595 13.50 10.69 -0.19
C ALA A 595 13.68 11.84 0.82
N THR A 596 12.57 12.40 1.32
CA THR A 596 12.59 13.46 2.35
C THR A 596 13.08 12.93 3.70
N MET A 597 12.67 11.74 4.10
CA MET A 597 13.15 11.14 5.36
C MET A 597 14.60 10.64 5.28
N VAL A 598 14.99 10.06 4.15
CA VAL A 598 16.40 9.72 3.88
C VAL A 598 17.26 10.97 4.00
N PHE A 599 16.77 12.12 3.55
CA PHE A 599 17.49 13.37 3.75
C PHE A 599 17.59 13.79 5.22
N SER A 600 16.57 13.58 6.06
CA SER A 600 16.70 13.78 7.51
C SER A 600 17.84 12.93 8.10
N ILE A 601 17.96 11.66 7.67
CA ILE A 601 19.09 10.79 8.04
C ILE A 601 20.42 11.38 7.55
N VAL A 602 20.48 11.87 6.30
CA VAL A 602 21.68 12.51 5.73
C VAL A 602 22.06 13.76 6.53
N MET A 603 21.10 14.63 6.85
CA MET A 603 21.30 15.83 7.65
C MET A 603 21.92 15.48 9.00
N LEU A 604 21.40 14.44 9.65
CA LEU A 604 21.90 13.95 10.92
C LEU A 604 23.34 13.45 10.82
N LEU A 605 23.65 12.60 9.84
CA LEU A 605 24.97 11.97 9.69
C LEU A 605 26.07 12.91 9.19
N THR A 606 25.67 14.04 8.60
CA THR A 606 26.59 15.03 8.01
C THR A 606 26.68 16.31 8.83
N SER A 607 26.14 16.34 10.06
CA SER A 607 26.08 17.53 10.92
C SER A 607 25.43 18.74 10.22
N GLY A 608 24.34 18.53 9.50
CA GLY A 608 23.67 19.57 8.74
C GLY A 608 24.41 19.94 7.45
N LEU A 609 24.84 18.93 6.69
CA LEU A 609 25.58 19.04 5.42
C LEU A 609 26.93 19.78 5.55
N THR A 610 27.65 19.60 6.66
CA THR A 610 29.00 20.17 6.84
C THR A 610 30.12 19.12 6.73
N GLU A 611 29.83 17.89 7.11
CA GLU A 611 30.82 16.81 7.24
C GLU A 611 30.40 15.58 6.43
N ASN A 612 31.35 14.73 6.07
CA ASN A 612 31.11 13.42 5.47
C ASN A 612 30.29 13.43 4.15
N LEU A 613 30.18 14.58 3.46
CA LEU A 613 29.45 14.69 2.19
C LEU A 613 30.06 13.83 1.08
N ASP A 614 31.37 13.60 1.13
CA ASP A 614 32.10 12.71 0.23
C ASP A 614 31.61 11.26 0.31
N LYS A 615 31.04 10.84 1.44
CA LYS A 615 30.50 9.49 1.64
C LYS A 615 29.14 9.26 0.96
N LEU A 616 28.48 10.31 0.48
CA LEU A 616 27.28 10.22 -0.37
C LEU A 616 27.61 10.04 -1.86
N SER A 617 28.89 10.06 -2.22
CA SER A 617 29.33 9.87 -3.59
C SER A 617 29.20 8.42 -4.02
N LEU A 618 28.88 8.18 -5.31
CA LEU A 618 29.01 6.85 -5.92
C LEU A 618 30.46 6.32 -5.89
N LEU A 619 31.44 7.20 -5.70
CA LEU A 619 32.83 6.84 -5.51
C LEU A 619 33.13 6.31 -4.10
N HIS A 620 32.20 6.47 -3.15
CA HIS A 620 32.27 5.83 -1.84
C HIS A 620 31.70 4.40 -1.94
N PRO A 621 32.53 3.34 -1.85
CA PRO A 621 32.07 1.98 -2.13
C PRO A 621 30.90 1.51 -1.25
N PRO A 622 30.85 1.78 0.06
CA PRO A 622 29.69 1.42 0.89
C PRO A 622 28.37 1.98 0.35
N PHE A 623 28.33 3.26 -0.07
CA PHE A 623 27.13 3.86 -0.64
C PHE A 623 26.69 3.15 -1.93
N LEU A 624 27.63 2.87 -2.84
CA LEU A 624 27.35 2.13 -4.08
C LEU A 624 26.87 0.71 -3.81
N LEU A 625 27.50 -0.01 -2.87
CA LEU A 625 27.08 -1.35 -2.46
C LEU A 625 25.68 -1.33 -1.86
N GLY A 626 25.36 -0.29 -1.08
CA GLY A 626 24.02 -0.03 -0.57
C GLY A 626 22.99 0.03 -1.69
N LEU A 627 23.28 0.80 -2.75
CA LEU A 627 22.39 0.90 -3.92
C LEU A 627 22.13 -0.46 -4.58
N ILE A 628 23.16 -1.30 -4.72
CA ILE A 628 23.01 -2.65 -5.30
C ILE A 628 22.16 -3.54 -4.38
N SER A 629 22.42 -3.50 -3.08
CA SER A 629 21.69 -4.29 -2.08
C SER A 629 20.21 -3.90 -1.97
N GLY A 630 19.88 -2.61 -2.05
CA GLY A 630 18.49 -2.16 -2.03
C GLY A 630 17.68 -2.72 -3.22
N GLY A 631 18.28 -2.73 -4.41
CA GLY A 631 17.67 -3.32 -5.60
C GLY A 631 17.45 -4.81 -5.47
N ALA A 632 18.44 -5.53 -4.95
CA ALA A 632 18.32 -6.95 -4.68
C ALA A 632 17.16 -7.26 -3.71
N THR A 633 16.95 -6.43 -2.68
CA THR A 633 15.82 -6.60 -1.76
C THR A 633 14.46 -6.44 -2.44
N ILE A 634 14.29 -5.51 -3.38
CA ILE A 634 13.01 -5.34 -4.10
C ILE A 634 12.65 -6.58 -4.93
N PHE A 635 13.62 -7.14 -5.64
CA PHE A 635 13.41 -8.37 -6.42
C PHE A 635 13.18 -9.59 -5.53
N TRP A 636 13.92 -9.71 -4.41
CA TRP A 636 13.66 -10.74 -3.42
C TRP A 636 12.24 -10.62 -2.85
N PHE A 637 11.80 -9.41 -2.48
CA PHE A 637 10.48 -9.17 -1.92
C PHE A 637 9.38 -9.56 -2.91
N SER A 638 9.51 -9.19 -4.18
CA SER A 638 8.59 -9.57 -5.27
C SER A 638 8.47 -11.10 -5.39
N GLY A 639 9.61 -11.80 -5.38
CA GLY A 639 9.63 -13.27 -5.45
C GLY A 639 9.07 -13.94 -4.20
N ALA A 640 9.41 -13.43 -3.01
CA ALA A 640 8.97 -13.98 -1.73
C ALA A 640 7.45 -13.86 -1.54
N SER A 641 6.87 -12.73 -1.90
CA SER A 641 5.42 -12.50 -1.83
C SER A 641 4.66 -13.32 -2.87
N THR A 642 5.15 -13.37 -4.12
CA THR A 642 4.58 -14.26 -5.14
C THR A 642 4.62 -15.73 -4.70
N GLN A 643 5.74 -16.19 -4.15
CA GLN A 643 5.87 -17.57 -3.64
C GLN A 643 4.88 -17.87 -2.51
N ALA A 644 4.64 -16.91 -1.61
CA ALA A 644 3.66 -17.07 -0.53
C ALA A 644 2.24 -17.27 -1.08
N VAL A 645 1.86 -16.46 -2.09
CA VAL A 645 0.57 -16.59 -2.78
C VAL A 645 0.47 -17.93 -3.49
N SER A 646 1.44 -18.27 -4.35
CA SER A 646 1.39 -19.51 -5.16
C SER A 646 1.26 -20.77 -4.30
N THR A 647 1.97 -20.83 -3.18
CA THR A 647 1.91 -21.99 -2.28
C THR A 647 0.59 -22.08 -1.53
N GLY A 648 0.03 -20.95 -1.09
CA GLY A 648 -1.29 -20.94 -0.48
C GLY A 648 -2.40 -21.27 -1.48
N ALA A 649 -2.33 -20.69 -2.69
CA ALA A 649 -3.29 -20.91 -3.77
C ALA A 649 -3.35 -22.39 -4.14
N TYR A 650 -2.21 -23.07 -4.28
CA TYR A 650 -2.18 -24.53 -4.50
C TYR A 650 -3.01 -25.31 -3.47
N ARG A 651 -2.89 -24.95 -2.18
CA ARG A 651 -3.62 -25.62 -1.09
C ARG A 651 -5.11 -25.28 -1.08
N ALA A 652 -5.47 -24.05 -1.42
CA ALA A 652 -6.87 -23.66 -1.62
C ALA A 652 -7.49 -24.44 -2.79
N VAL A 653 -6.81 -24.48 -3.94
CA VAL A 653 -7.22 -25.25 -5.13
C VAL A 653 -7.41 -26.73 -4.82
N GLU A 654 -6.45 -27.36 -4.15
CA GLU A 654 -6.52 -28.77 -3.73
C GLU A 654 -7.77 -29.03 -2.89
N PHE A 655 -8.03 -28.17 -1.90
CA PHE A 655 -9.21 -28.29 -1.04
C PHE A 655 -10.52 -28.05 -1.79
N ILE A 656 -10.60 -27.00 -2.60
CA ILE A 656 -11.82 -26.64 -3.35
C ILE A 656 -12.17 -27.75 -4.33
N LYS A 657 -11.20 -28.26 -5.10
CA LYS A 657 -11.41 -29.38 -6.03
C LYS A 657 -11.96 -30.63 -5.34
N ALA A 658 -11.47 -30.94 -4.15
CA ALA A 658 -11.90 -32.12 -3.41
C ALA A 658 -13.30 -31.98 -2.78
N ASN A 659 -13.83 -30.76 -2.61
CA ASN A 659 -15.05 -30.51 -1.84
C ASN A 659 -16.15 -29.79 -2.62
N ILE A 660 -15.88 -29.27 -3.82
CA ILE A 660 -16.91 -28.70 -4.69
C ILE A 660 -17.89 -29.77 -5.15
N LYS A 661 -19.18 -29.47 -5.09
CA LYS A 661 -20.27 -30.37 -5.51
C LYS A 661 -21.16 -29.65 -6.51
N LEU A 662 -21.20 -30.16 -7.75
CA LEU A 662 -21.99 -29.55 -8.82
C LEU A 662 -23.39 -30.14 -8.93
N ASP A 663 -23.57 -31.38 -8.47
CA ASP A 663 -24.84 -32.11 -8.54
C ASP A 663 -25.63 -32.04 -7.23
N GLY A 664 -26.93 -31.74 -7.33
CA GLY A 664 -27.87 -31.84 -6.21
C GLY A 664 -27.77 -30.78 -5.13
N VAL A 665 -26.94 -29.74 -5.31
CA VAL A 665 -26.79 -28.61 -4.38
C VAL A 665 -26.79 -27.27 -5.11
N THR A 666 -27.40 -26.25 -4.50
CA THR A 666 -27.43 -24.88 -5.04
C THR A 666 -26.38 -23.97 -4.43
N LYS A 667 -25.85 -24.31 -3.23
CA LYS A 667 -24.82 -23.55 -2.53
C LYS A 667 -23.81 -24.47 -1.85
N ALA A 668 -22.57 -24.00 -1.73
CA ALA A 668 -21.53 -24.63 -0.93
C ALA A 668 -21.91 -24.65 0.56
N SER A 669 -21.36 -25.60 1.33
CA SER A 669 -21.61 -25.64 2.77
C SER A 669 -20.84 -24.54 3.49
N ALA A 670 -21.46 -23.88 4.47
CA ALA A 670 -20.79 -22.85 5.27
C ALA A 670 -19.55 -23.38 6.01
N ARG A 671 -19.48 -24.69 6.27
CA ARG A 671 -18.31 -25.35 6.85
C ARG A 671 -17.13 -25.32 5.88
N ASP A 672 -17.36 -25.67 4.62
CA ASP A 672 -16.31 -25.73 3.59
C ASP A 672 -15.79 -24.32 3.29
N SER A 673 -16.68 -23.34 3.18
CA SER A 673 -16.32 -21.92 3.00
C SER A 673 -15.44 -21.38 4.13
N LYS A 674 -15.81 -21.66 5.39
CA LYS A 674 -14.97 -21.30 6.55
C LYS A 674 -13.62 -22.00 6.52
N LYS A 675 -13.54 -23.22 5.98
CA LYS A 675 -12.28 -23.95 5.89
C LYS A 675 -11.34 -23.34 4.85
N VAL A 676 -11.86 -22.87 3.71
CA VAL A 676 -11.06 -22.12 2.73
C VAL A 676 -10.52 -20.83 3.36
N VAL A 677 -11.35 -20.06 4.08
CA VAL A 677 -10.92 -18.86 4.82
C VAL A 677 -9.80 -19.18 5.81
N GLU A 678 -9.90 -20.29 6.55
CA GLU A 678 -8.87 -20.72 7.49
C GLU A 678 -7.55 -21.03 6.77
N ILE A 679 -7.60 -21.74 5.64
CA ILE A 679 -6.42 -22.04 4.81
C ILE A 679 -5.76 -20.73 4.37
N CYS A 680 -6.52 -19.81 3.78
CA CYS A 680 -6.01 -18.51 3.32
C CYS A 680 -5.36 -17.74 4.48
N THR A 681 -6.00 -17.70 5.65
CA THR A 681 -5.48 -17.01 6.85
C THR A 681 -4.14 -17.56 7.31
N VAL A 682 -4.02 -18.88 7.43
CA VAL A 682 -2.80 -19.53 7.93
C VAL A 682 -1.62 -19.28 6.99
N TYR A 683 -1.81 -19.40 5.68
CA TYR A 683 -0.75 -19.19 4.71
C TYR A 683 -0.37 -17.72 4.57
N ALA A 684 -1.36 -16.81 4.62
CA ALA A 684 -1.11 -15.38 4.67
C ALA A 684 -0.25 -14.97 5.87
N GLN A 685 -0.54 -15.48 7.07
CA GLN A 685 0.26 -15.19 8.26
C GLN A 685 1.68 -15.77 8.19
N LYS A 686 1.83 -17.02 7.71
CA LYS A 686 3.15 -17.63 7.54
C LYS A 686 4.03 -16.84 6.56
N GLY A 687 3.46 -16.46 5.41
CA GLY A 687 4.13 -15.64 4.40
C GLY A 687 4.53 -14.28 4.96
N THR A 688 3.57 -13.57 5.56
CA THR A 688 3.79 -12.24 6.14
C THR A 688 4.85 -12.26 7.23
N PHE A 689 4.80 -13.22 8.16
CA PHE A 689 5.79 -13.34 9.23
C PHE A 689 7.21 -13.53 8.68
N ASN A 690 7.36 -14.39 7.68
CA ASN A 690 8.65 -14.64 7.07
C ASN A 690 9.20 -13.40 6.35
N ILE A 691 8.36 -12.75 5.55
CA ILE A 691 8.72 -11.53 4.80
C ILE A 691 9.07 -10.39 5.76
N PHE A 692 8.21 -10.15 6.77
CA PHE A 692 8.41 -9.10 7.74
C PHE A 692 9.72 -9.26 8.50
N LEU A 693 10.05 -10.48 8.99
CA LEU A 693 11.29 -10.70 9.72
C LEU A 693 12.53 -10.55 8.84
N ALA A 694 12.47 -10.97 7.57
CA ALA A 694 13.56 -10.68 6.63
C ALA A 694 13.73 -9.16 6.45
N VAL A 695 12.66 -8.39 6.21
CA VAL A 695 12.76 -6.93 6.07
C VAL A 695 13.24 -6.25 7.36
N PHE A 696 12.70 -6.63 8.51
CA PHE A 696 13.05 -6.09 9.83
C PHE A 696 14.53 -6.30 10.16
N PHE A 697 15.01 -7.55 10.09
CA PHE A 697 16.41 -7.85 10.37
C PHE A 697 17.35 -7.37 9.25
N GLY A 698 16.88 -7.32 8.01
CA GLY A 698 17.64 -6.74 6.89
C GLY A 698 17.87 -5.24 7.11
N THR A 699 16.84 -4.51 7.54
CA THR A 699 16.93 -3.09 7.89
C THR A 699 17.92 -2.86 9.02
N LEU A 700 17.81 -3.63 10.12
CA LEU A 700 18.75 -3.56 11.23
C LEU A 700 20.19 -3.90 10.81
N ALA A 701 20.38 -4.97 10.03
CA ALA A 701 21.70 -5.37 9.56
C ALA A 701 22.35 -4.24 8.74
N CYS A 702 21.64 -3.72 7.74
CA CYS A 702 22.15 -2.69 6.85
C CYS A 702 22.47 -1.39 7.61
N ALA A 703 21.61 -0.97 8.55
CA ALA A 703 21.84 0.20 9.38
C ALA A 703 23.07 0.05 10.32
N PHE A 704 23.30 -1.15 10.85
CA PHE A 704 24.41 -1.42 11.78
C PHE A 704 25.77 -1.60 11.09
N ILE A 705 25.78 -2.13 9.86
CA ILE A 705 27.00 -2.27 9.04
C ILE A 705 27.66 -0.89 8.88
N GLU A 706 27.00 0.01 8.15
CA GLU A 706 27.56 1.31 7.82
C GLU A 706 26.42 2.29 7.43
N PRO A 707 26.33 3.49 8.04
CA PRO A 707 25.22 4.41 7.79
C PRO A 707 25.07 4.90 6.33
N PHE A 708 26.16 5.13 5.59
CA PHE A 708 26.09 5.58 4.19
C PHE A 708 25.74 4.43 3.23
N PHE A 709 26.17 3.19 3.52
CA PHE A 709 25.62 1.99 2.89
C PHE A 709 24.10 1.94 3.07
N PHE A 710 23.62 2.19 4.28
CA PHE A 710 22.19 2.18 4.54
C PHE A 710 21.44 3.28 3.80
N ILE A 711 22.01 4.49 3.67
CA ILE A 711 21.42 5.55 2.83
C ILE A 711 21.30 5.07 1.38
N GLY A 712 22.37 4.51 0.79
CA GLY A 712 22.32 3.96 -0.56
C GLY A 712 21.26 2.85 -0.70
N TYR A 713 21.14 2.00 0.31
CA TYR A 713 20.12 0.96 0.40
C TYR A 713 18.69 1.53 0.37
N LEU A 714 18.40 2.55 1.18
CA LEU A 714 17.08 3.20 1.22
C LEU A 714 16.73 3.94 -0.09
N ILE A 715 17.69 4.66 -0.68
CA ILE A 715 17.50 5.33 -1.98
C ILE A 715 17.14 4.31 -3.06
N SER A 716 17.84 3.19 -3.08
CA SER A 716 17.59 2.13 -4.07
C SER A 716 16.27 1.41 -3.85
N LEU A 717 15.90 1.12 -2.59
CA LEU A 717 14.56 0.59 -2.27
C LEU A 717 13.46 1.49 -2.82
N ALA A 718 13.59 2.81 -2.65
CA ALA A 718 12.61 3.76 -3.15
C ALA A 718 12.58 3.80 -4.69
N ILE A 719 13.73 3.97 -5.35
CA ILE A 719 13.79 4.11 -6.82
C ILE A 719 13.42 2.82 -7.54
N ILE A 720 14.05 1.69 -7.18
CA ILE A 720 13.78 0.40 -7.84
C ILE A 720 12.38 -0.11 -7.45
N GLY A 721 11.98 0.11 -6.19
CA GLY A 721 10.63 -0.21 -5.72
C GLY A 721 9.55 0.54 -6.46
N LEU A 722 9.74 1.83 -6.79
CA LEU A 722 8.82 2.60 -7.62
C LEU A 722 8.53 1.90 -8.95
N TYR A 723 9.58 1.62 -9.72
CA TYR A 723 9.44 1.05 -11.05
C TYR A 723 8.88 -0.37 -11.00
N GLN A 724 9.34 -1.18 -10.04
CA GLN A 724 8.83 -2.54 -9.88
C GLN A 724 7.35 -2.55 -9.48
N ALA A 725 6.93 -1.67 -8.56
CA ALA A 725 5.54 -1.57 -8.13
C ALA A 725 4.63 -1.11 -9.29
N VAL A 726 5.03 -0.08 -10.05
CA VAL A 726 4.25 0.41 -11.20
C VAL A 726 4.16 -0.66 -12.29
N PHE A 727 5.28 -1.31 -12.62
CA PHE A 727 5.32 -2.41 -13.59
C PHE A 727 4.33 -3.53 -13.19
N MET A 728 4.41 -4.01 -11.95
CA MET A 728 3.59 -5.13 -11.49
C MET A 728 2.10 -4.73 -11.39
N ALA A 729 1.79 -3.54 -10.88
CA ALA A 729 0.42 -3.05 -10.77
C ALA A 729 -0.26 -2.93 -12.14
N ASN A 730 0.42 -2.33 -13.13
CA ASN A 730 -0.16 -2.07 -14.44
C ASN A 730 -0.16 -3.30 -15.35
N ALA A 731 0.83 -4.18 -15.25
CA ALA A 731 0.79 -5.47 -15.95
C ALA A 731 -0.42 -6.30 -15.48
N GLY A 732 -0.59 -6.42 -14.15
CA GLY A 732 -1.75 -7.09 -13.57
C GLY A 732 -3.08 -6.46 -13.96
N GLY A 733 -3.20 -5.14 -13.88
CA GLY A 733 -4.42 -4.43 -14.30
C GLY A 733 -4.74 -4.60 -15.78
N ALA A 734 -3.74 -4.69 -16.65
CA ALA A 734 -3.95 -4.92 -18.08
C ALA A 734 -4.45 -6.35 -18.37
N TRP A 735 -3.94 -7.37 -17.67
CA TRP A 735 -4.45 -8.74 -17.81
C TRP A 735 -5.89 -8.88 -17.31
N ASP A 736 -6.20 -8.28 -16.17
CA ASP A 736 -7.55 -8.29 -15.58
C ASP A 736 -8.58 -7.65 -16.52
N ASN A 737 -8.31 -6.42 -16.98
CA ASN A 737 -9.24 -5.76 -17.88
C ASN A 737 -9.29 -6.41 -19.28
N ALA A 738 -8.26 -7.14 -19.69
CA ALA A 738 -8.35 -7.98 -20.88
C ALA A 738 -9.31 -9.16 -20.67
N LYS A 739 -9.29 -9.81 -19.49
CA LYS A 739 -10.30 -10.81 -19.09
C LYS A 739 -11.70 -10.19 -19.11
N LYS A 740 -11.89 -9.02 -18.49
CA LYS A 740 -13.20 -8.34 -18.43
C LYS A 740 -13.75 -7.99 -19.82
N ILE A 741 -12.92 -7.57 -20.78
CA ILE A 741 -13.36 -7.35 -22.19
C ILE A 741 -13.88 -8.64 -22.82
N VAL A 742 -13.19 -9.78 -22.58
CA VAL A 742 -13.62 -11.09 -23.11
C VAL A 742 -14.95 -11.53 -22.50
N GLU A 743 -15.13 -11.26 -21.21
CA GLU A 743 -16.32 -11.62 -20.44
C GLU A 743 -17.55 -10.78 -20.79
N THR A 744 -17.38 -9.46 -20.94
CA THR A 744 -18.48 -8.49 -21.04
C THR A 744 -18.76 -8.07 -22.48
N GLU A 745 -17.78 -7.49 -23.17
CA GLU A 745 -17.96 -6.93 -24.51
C GLU A 745 -18.04 -8.03 -25.59
N LEU A 746 -17.17 -9.03 -25.49
CA LEU A 746 -17.15 -10.15 -26.45
C LEU A 746 -18.12 -11.26 -26.08
N ARG A 747 -18.58 -11.30 -24.81
CA ARG A 747 -19.47 -12.33 -24.26
C ARG A 747 -18.97 -13.75 -24.56
N ALA A 748 -17.66 -13.98 -24.44
CA ALA A 748 -16.99 -15.20 -24.88
C ALA A 748 -16.57 -16.10 -23.69
N LYS A 749 -17.33 -16.09 -22.59
CA LYS A 749 -17.09 -16.94 -21.40
C LYS A 749 -17.05 -18.43 -21.80
N GLY A 750 -16.10 -19.17 -21.23
CA GLY A 750 -15.92 -20.61 -21.47
C GLY A 750 -15.21 -21.00 -22.78
N THR A 751 -14.70 -20.03 -23.56
CA THR A 751 -13.90 -20.28 -24.77
C THR A 751 -12.40 -20.41 -24.47
N ASP A 752 -11.61 -20.89 -25.43
CA ASP A 752 -10.14 -20.93 -25.32
C ASP A 752 -9.53 -19.53 -25.13
N LEU A 753 -10.13 -18.51 -25.77
CA LEU A 753 -9.77 -17.11 -25.56
C LEU A 753 -9.97 -16.70 -24.09
N HIS A 754 -11.11 -17.07 -23.52
CA HIS A 754 -11.40 -16.80 -22.12
C HIS A 754 -10.44 -17.54 -21.19
N ALA A 755 -10.15 -18.83 -21.44
CA ALA A 755 -9.18 -19.58 -20.67
C ALA A 755 -7.78 -18.91 -20.70
N ALA A 756 -7.32 -18.46 -21.87
CA ALA A 756 -6.05 -17.75 -22.00
C ALA A 756 -6.04 -16.41 -21.24
N ALA A 757 -7.14 -15.66 -21.26
CA ALA A 757 -7.25 -14.40 -20.52
C ALA A 757 -7.27 -14.62 -19.00
N VAL A 758 -7.97 -15.65 -18.51
CA VAL A 758 -7.97 -16.05 -17.09
C VAL A 758 -6.58 -16.47 -16.61
N VAL A 759 -5.79 -17.16 -17.44
CA VAL A 759 -4.39 -17.47 -17.09
C VAL A 759 -3.56 -16.18 -16.93
N GLY A 760 -3.74 -15.20 -17.83
CA GLY A 760 -3.10 -13.90 -17.70
C GLY A 760 -3.45 -13.20 -16.39
N ASP A 761 -4.73 -13.15 -16.06
CA ASP A 761 -5.22 -12.51 -14.84
C ASP A 761 -4.70 -13.18 -13.57
N THR A 762 -4.75 -14.51 -13.49
CA THR A 762 -4.22 -15.28 -12.36
C THR A 762 -2.69 -15.18 -12.20
N VAL A 763 -1.95 -14.85 -13.27
CA VAL A 763 -0.53 -14.45 -13.19
C VAL A 763 -0.39 -13.01 -12.65
N GLY A 764 -1.30 -12.12 -13.07
CA GLY A 764 -1.37 -10.72 -12.67
C GLY A 764 -1.82 -10.47 -11.23
N ASP A 765 -2.56 -11.39 -10.63
CA ASP A 765 -3.10 -11.30 -9.26
C ASP A 765 -2.04 -11.06 -8.18
N PRO A 766 -1.01 -11.93 -8.01
CA PRO A 766 0.04 -11.67 -7.05
C PRO A 766 0.83 -10.40 -7.40
N PHE A 767 0.87 -9.99 -8.66
CA PHE A 767 1.56 -8.78 -9.09
C PHE A 767 0.82 -7.53 -8.60
N LYS A 768 -0.46 -7.40 -8.93
CA LYS A 768 -1.24 -6.18 -8.71
C LYS A 768 -1.76 -6.05 -7.28
N ASP A 769 -2.04 -7.14 -6.57
CA ASP A 769 -2.75 -7.09 -5.27
C ASP A 769 -1.93 -7.63 -4.08
N THR A 770 -0.72 -8.13 -4.34
CA THR A 770 0.22 -8.49 -3.25
C THR A 770 1.54 -7.73 -3.36
N CYS A 771 2.30 -7.97 -4.43
CA CYS A 771 3.68 -7.49 -4.53
C CYS A 771 3.74 -5.96 -4.65
N SER A 772 3.11 -5.40 -5.69
CA SER A 772 3.18 -3.96 -5.99
C SER A 772 2.66 -3.10 -4.84
N VAL A 773 1.50 -3.46 -4.30
CA VAL A 773 0.85 -2.69 -3.25
C VAL A 773 1.56 -2.78 -1.90
N ALA A 774 2.20 -3.89 -1.58
CA ALA A 774 2.93 -4.04 -0.34
C ALA A 774 4.32 -3.40 -0.35
N MET A 775 4.89 -3.11 -1.52
CA MET A 775 6.15 -2.37 -1.63
C MET A 775 6.05 -0.97 -1.01
N ASN A 776 4.90 -0.32 -1.14
CA ASN A 776 4.66 1.01 -0.60
C ASN A 776 4.92 1.08 0.92
N PRO A 777 4.14 0.39 1.79
CA PRO A 777 4.37 0.43 3.22
C PRO A 777 5.70 -0.23 3.62
N ILE A 778 6.27 -1.16 2.84
CA ILE A 778 7.59 -1.72 3.14
C ILE A 778 8.72 -0.69 2.97
N ILE A 779 8.69 0.10 1.90
CA ILE A 779 9.69 1.17 1.68
C ILE A 779 9.62 2.19 2.80
N LYS A 780 8.40 2.64 3.16
CA LYS A 780 8.19 3.61 4.24
C LYS A 780 8.56 3.06 5.61
N PHE A 781 8.11 1.85 5.95
CA PHE A 781 8.50 1.15 7.17
C PHE A 781 10.01 1.04 7.29
N THR A 782 10.69 0.53 6.26
CA THR A 782 12.16 0.37 6.27
C THR A 782 12.88 1.71 6.37
N THR A 783 12.31 2.80 5.85
CA THR A 783 12.89 4.14 5.98
C THR A 783 12.69 4.71 7.39
N LEU A 784 11.48 4.67 7.94
CA LEU A 784 11.16 5.18 9.27
C LEU A 784 11.81 4.39 10.40
N PHE A 785 11.61 3.08 10.38
CA PHE A 785 12.29 2.19 11.32
C PHE A 785 13.81 2.22 11.07
N GLY A 786 14.23 2.43 9.83
CA GLY A 786 15.62 2.63 9.43
C GLY A 786 16.28 3.81 10.11
N LEU A 787 15.61 4.95 10.20
CA LEU A 787 16.08 6.12 10.96
C LEU A 787 16.40 5.71 12.40
N LEU A 788 15.44 5.07 13.09
CA LEU A 788 15.63 4.59 14.46
C LEU A 788 16.81 3.59 14.56
N ALA A 789 16.92 2.68 13.60
CA ALA A 789 17.98 1.68 13.56
C ALA A 789 19.38 2.30 13.36
N VAL A 790 19.50 3.29 12.47
CA VAL A 790 20.75 4.04 12.25
C VAL A 790 21.12 4.83 13.49
N GLU A 791 20.17 5.57 14.09
CA GLU A 791 20.45 6.34 15.29
C GLU A 791 20.94 5.46 16.44
N MET A 792 20.33 4.28 16.61
CA MET A 792 20.80 3.28 17.58
C MET A 792 22.22 2.78 17.24
N ALA A 793 22.48 2.44 15.99
CA ALA A 793 23.78 1.94 15.55
C ALA A 793 24.90 2.97 15.77
N VAL A 794 24.67 4.23 15.39
CA VAL A 794 25.67 5.30 15.53
C VAL A 794 25.81 5.71 17.00
N GLY A 795 24.71 5.75 17.77
CA GLY A 795 24.75 6.00 19.22
C GLY A 795 25.58 4.97 19.99
N LEU A 796 25.48 3.68 19.65
CA LEU A 796 26.36 2.65 20.24
C LEU A 796 27.84 2.86 19.87
N LYS A 797 28.12 3.19 18.60
CA LYS A 797 29.49 3.42 18.13
C LYS A 797 30.13 4.62 18.84
N THR A 798 29.38 5.69 19.09
CA THR A 798 29.87 6.89 19.78
C THR A 798 30.08 6.67 21.28
N GLN A 799 29.29 5.79 21.91
CA GLN A 799 29.52 5.32 23.28
C GLN A 799 30.72 4.35 23.41
N GLY A 800 31.44 4.06 22.32
CA GLY A 800 32.59 3.16 22.31
C GLY A 800 32.25 1.67 22.13
N HIS A 801 30.99 1.33 21.88
CA HIS A 801 30.52 -0.05 21.70
C HIS A 801 30.60 -0.53 20.24
N GLN A 802 31.70 -0.23 19.55
CA GLN A 802 31.88 -0.56 18.12
C GLN A 802 31.82 -2.07 17.83
N THR A 803 32.50 -2.89 18.64
CA THR A 803 32.47 -4.35 18.51
C THR A 803 31.07 -4.92 18.69
N MET A 804 30.28 -4.34 19.61
CA MET A 804 28.89 -4.74 19.82
C MET A 804 28.04 -4.41 18.59
N ALA A 805 28.17 -3.21 18.03
CA ALA A 805 27.45 -2.81 16.82
C ALA A 805 27.77 -3.73 15.63
N LEU A 806 29.05 -4.08 15.41
CA LEU A 806 29.44 -5.02 14.35
C LEU A 806 28.94 -6.45 14.61
N THR A 807 28.98 -6.90 15.86
CA THR A 807 28.45 -8.23 16.23
C THR A 807 26.94 -8.30 16.00
N MET A 808 26.21 -7.24 16.35
CA MET A 808 24.77 -7.12 16.08
C MET A 808 24.49 -7.08 14.58
N ALA A 809 25.29 -6.33 13.80
CA ALA A 809 25.18 -6.29 12.33
C ALA A 809 25.26 -7.70 11.73
N ALA A 810 26.28 -8.47 12.11
CA ALA A 810 26.48 -9.84 11.63
C ALA A 810 25.34 -10.77 12.07
N LEU A 811 24.89 -10.67 13.33
CA LEU A 811 23.78 -11.47 13.84
C LEU A 811 22.48 -11.18 13.07
N PHE A 812 22.14 -9.91 12.88
CA PHE A 812 20.95 -9.51 12.14
C PHE A 812 21.03 -9.94 10.68
N LEU A 813 22.21 -9.85 10.05
CA LEU A 813 22.41 -10.31 8.68
C LEU A 813 22.20 -11.82 8.55
N VAL A 814 22.72 -12.62 9.48
CA VAL A 814 22.49 -14.07 9.49
C VAL A 814 21.01 -14.39 9.64
N ILE A 815 20.31 -13.72 10.56
CA ILE A 815 18.87 -13.93 10.75
C ILE A 815 18.09 -13.52 9.49
N ASN A 816 18.40 -12.36 8.90
CA ASN A 816 17.81 -11.91 7.64
C ASN A 816 17.97 -12.97 6.54
N LEU A 817 19.20 -13.46 6.33
CA LEU A 817 19.50 -14.44 5.27
C LEU A 817 18.81 -15.79 5.51
N VAL A 818 18.59 -16.19 6.77
CA VAL A 818 17.75 -17.35 7.10
C VAL A 818 16.30 -17.13 6.62
N PHE A 819 15.71 -15.96 6.86
CA PHE A 819 14.35 -15.66 6.41
C PHE A 819 14.25 -15.47 4.89
N VAL A 820 15.30 -14.91 4.25
CA VAL A 820 15.43 -14.85 2.79
C VAL A 820 15.49 -16.26 2.18
N TYR A 821 16.28 -17.17 2.77
CA TYR A 821 16.32 -18.56 2.34
C TYR A 821 14.96 -19.25 2.53
N ARG A 822 14.33 -19.05 3.69
CA ARG A 822 13.02 -19.64 4.01
C ARG A 822 11.91 -19.16 3.08
N SER A 823 11.99 -17.92 2.55
CA SER A 823 10.93 -17.36 1.72
C SER A 823 10.70 -18.17 0.44
N PHE A 824 11.76 -18.78 -0.10
CA PHE A 824 11.63 -19.76 -1.18
C PHE A 824 11.59 -21.18 -0.63
N TYR A 825 12.70 -21.67 -0.07
CA TYR A 825 12.87 -23.10 0.19
C TYR A 825 11.96 -23.67 1.28
N GLY A 826 11.56 -22.83 2.24
CA GLY A 826 10.64 -23.19 3.32
C GLY A 826 9.17 -23.03 2.96
N MET A 827 8.86 -22.35 1.85
CA MET A 827 7.49 -22.10 1.39
C MET A 827 7.21 -22.71 0.02
N ARG A 828 7.95 -23.73 -0.42
CA ARG A 828 7.65 -24.42 -1.69
C ARG A 828 6.36 -25.23 -1.61
N ILE A 829 5.72 -25.43 -2.75
CA ILE A 829 4.65 -26.41 -2.90
C ILE A 829 5.25 -27.79 -2.62
N THR A 830 4.74 -28.48 -1.60
CA THR A 830 5.08 -29.86 -1.30
C THR A 830 3.98 -30.77 -1.85
N VAL A 831 4.25 -31.37 -3.00
CA VAL A 831 3.42 -32.45 -3.54
C VAL A 831 3.86 -33.74 -2.87
N ALA A 832 2.93 -34.49 -2.28
CA ALA A 832 3.21 -35.88 -1.94
C ALA A 832 3.28 -36.62 -3.27
N VAL A 833 4.48 -37.02 -3.70
CA VAL A 833 4.64 -37.88 -4.87
C VAL A 833 3.90 -39.18 -4.55
N PRO A 834 2.93 -39.61 -5.37
CA PRO A 834 2.30 -40.92 -5.20
C PRO A 834 3.39 -41.99 -5.23
N GLU A 835 3.38 -42.96 -4.30
CA GLU A 835 4.37 -44.04 -4.25
C GLU A 835 4.47 -44.80 -5.60
N GLU A 836 3.40 -44.81 -6.40
CA GLU A 836 3.34 -45.42 -7.74
C GLU A 836 4.27 -44.75 -8.77
N GLU A 837 4.55 -43.44 -8.70
CA GLU A 837 5.49 -42.77 -9.62
C GLU A 837 6.96 -43.05 -9.24
N ILE A 838 7.23 -43.37 -7.97
CA ILE A 838 8.56 -43.76 -7.52
C ILE A 838 8.86 -45.20 -7.96
N GLU A 839 7.88 -46.10 -7.89
CA GLU A 839 8.02 -47.47 -8.38
C GLU A 839 8.13 -47.54 -9.92
N ALA A 840 7.35 -46.76 -10.68
CA ALA A 840 7.46 -46.70 -12.14
C ALA A 840 8.83 -46.18 -12.61
N SER A 841 9.38 -45.15 -11.94
CA SER A 841 10.73 -44.64 -12.26
C SER A 841 11.86 -45.59 -11.88
N GLN A 842 11.61 -46.58 -11.01
CA GLN A 842 12.58 -47.62 -10.65
C GLN A 842 12.42 -48.90 -11.51
N GLU A 843 11.24 -49.19 -12.05
CA GLU A 843 11.03 -50.31 -12.98
C GLU A 843 11.51 -50.01 -14.42
N ASP A 844 11.38 -48.75 -14.88
CA ASP A 844 11.86 -48.34 -16.21
C ASP A 844 13.41 -48.36 -16.29
N ASP A 845 14.12 -48.02 -15.20
CA ASP A 845 15.59 -48.03 -15.13
C ASP A 845 16.16 -49.48 -15.05
N VAL A 846 15.34 -50.45 -14.66
CA VAL A 846 15.71 -51.89 -14.60
C VAL A 846 15.37 -52.61 -15.90
N THR A 847 14.39 -52.14 -16.67
CA THR A 847 14.03 -52.73 -17.97
C THR A 847 14.87 -52.21 -19.14
N GLU A 848 15.34 -50.97 -19.13
CA GLU A 848 16.29 -50.48 -20.15
C GLU A 848 17.72 -51.04 -19.97
N GLY A 849 18.12 -51.40 -18.74
CA GLY A 849 19.43 -52.00 -18.46
C GLY A 849 19.62 -53.45 -18.94
N ASN A 850 18.53 -54.19 -19.20
CA ASN A 850 18.58 -55.61 -19.60
C ASN A 850 18.29 -55.87 -21.09
N ALA A 851 17.81 -54.87 -21.84
CA ALA A 851 17.56 -55.03 -23.28
C ALA A 851 18.80 -54.78 -24.17
N ALA A 852 19.87 -54.19 -23.62
CA ALA A 852 21.07 -53.81 -24.39
C ALA A 852 22.20 -54.88 -24.42
N THR A 853 21.96 -56.12 -23.98
CA THR A 853 22.96 -57.22 -24.03
C THR A 853 22.49 -58.52 -24.71
N GLN A 854 21.41 -58.49 -25.50
CA GLN A 854 21.04 -59.60 -26.39
C GLN A 854 20.49 -59.11 -27.74
N SER A 855 21.33 -58.55 -28.60
CA SER A 855 21.36 -58.80 -30.06
C SER A 855 22.30 -57.83 -30.76
N ALA A 856 23.25 -58.40 -31.51
CA ALA A 856 24.16 -57.82 -32.50
C ALA A 856 25.14 -56.72 -32.05
#